data_AF-A0A212PGH0-F1
#
_entry.id   AF-A0A212PGH0-F1
#
_cell.length_a   1.000
_cell.length_b   1.000
_cell.length_c   1.000
_cell.angle_alpha   90.00
_cell.angle_beta   90.00
_cell.angle_gamma   90.00
#
_symmetry.space_group_name_H-M   'P 1'
#
loop_
_entity.id
_entity.type
_entity.pdbx_description
1 polymer ?
#
loop_
_entity_poly.entity_id
_entity_poly.type
_entity_poly.pdbx_seq_one_letter_code
_entity_poly.pdbx_strand_id
1 'polypeptide(L)'
;MEKAYRVGRLKPLVTLWFLPVALTFVFCSLAEAGPQYNMTCSSCHGMSPIDSPDRNPMTGGFSGNHQTHEPAGSATVSDCARCHVVNGFTTSHMDGGIGFRASINNSPATGQYKIGSGAVSFKNQTSVPTLGTCSNVNCHFERVTPVWGRTPYDTTADCSGCHTIPGSSLGHGKHNLYYPALGGCAKCHPDHSALQFSHATSAGSRGIKVTSEGNYSGSGLNFLPSQSASRVFGSCTNLYCHSPGDKGAAPYNAPVQTATWGNGSLNCTGCHKSDAASGNPMNSPAGGYGHARHLSSTISNDIACATCHAATVSNNTSIKSRPDHVDRFVTIRFKNSTTAVGGTYNGAAASGTTYKKAAGTAPGACLNVYCHSDGQAPPTYRSVVWGSGPMPADCTGCHGGALTGTLSGKHDQHVNNGSYLGSNFKCGDCHAKTVGAASDTVVTVRTKHINRFADYSGAKAGRNGKDCSNVYCHSDGKGTAANPGSWISGAAINDCKGCHGAKTVAQGADFDSVAGEPNYVTGNAGTPTANSHRKHVGSAGASSCDACHTLTTTTGIGIASGSTRHIDGTIDVSFNPAKTGGTAEWAAGKTCNNISCHAGRSAQWGQPGNCDLCHPASSLKGAHNKHLSGAMPRFYTYTGNHSYGSDATGKYQFGCSNCHPLVNANHARGQVLLDFRPTVPGQSVSLLRSKNRSTITTFGVAGVAGGTDPTSVPGSRVVCLNVYCHSNGYAGTPVYAVTPEWYEGSFTGDRCSNCHGNSPNGTIAGSAAHSAHVVGIHAGDIFSGGIGKLSAGSGGNVSHGVAAQATTINCNTCHNATVTYSRNDRNTACNSCHSAGSDFAQIANRGTHVNGRVDIAFPGTTVVSKAQLRPASFASYTAAGGYWTRNGGNYKAGATSFDTSKLALSNPMWNAGSCSNIACHMGKQVNWNDTAVDCESCHSSL
;
A
#
# COMPACT_ATOMS: atom_id res chain seq x y z
N MET A 1 57.43 -16.40 48.28
CA MET A 1 58.00 -16.49 49.65
C MET A 1 56.97 -17.30 50.44
N GLU A 2 57.17 -18.61 50.57
CA GLU A 2 57.85 -19.25 51.73
C GLU A 2 57.10 -18.99 53.05
N LYS A 3 56.73 -19.97 53.89
CA LYS A 3 57.05 -21.41 53.96
C LYS A 3 55.87 -22.20 54.55
N ALA A 4 55.81 -23.50 54.30
CA ALA A 4 54.95 -24.45 55.00
C ALA A 4 55.70 -25.08 56.20
N TYR A 5 54.98 -25.59 57.21
CA TYR A 5 55.38 -26.82 57.95
C TYR A 5 54.16 -27.52 58.59
N ARG A 6 54.32 -28.81 58.93
CA ARG A 6 53.27 -29.79 59.31
C ARG A 6 53.49 -30.37 60.72
N VAL A 7 52.53 -31.20 61.17
CA VAL A 7 52.61 -32.26 62.21
C VAL A 7 52.51 -31.74 63.67
N GLY A 8 51.82 -32.39 64.63
CA GLY A 8 51.04 -33.64 64.57
C GLY A 8 50.29 -33.98 65.88
N ARG A 9 49.70 -35.19 65.94
CA ARG A 9 48.88 -35.72 67.05
C ARG A 9 49.71 -36.12 68.29
N LEU A 10 49.07 -36.17 69.48
CA LEU A 10 48.99 -37.36 70.36
C LEU A 10 48.06 -37.14 71.58
N LYS A 11 47.17 -38.13 71.85
CA LYS A 11 46.66 -38.55 73.19
C LYS A 11 47.59 -39.70 73.67
N PRO A 12 47.56 -40.29 74.90
CA PRO A 12 46.42 -40.45 75.86
C PRO A 12 46.79 -40.59 77.38
N LEU A 13 45.82 -41.05 78.22
CA LEU A 13 45.95 -41.83 79.51
C LEU A 13 46.78 -41.19 80.68
N VAL A 14 46.61 -41.43 82.00
CA VAL A 14 45.58 -41.91 82.98
C VAL A 14 46.33 -42.18 84.32
N THR A 15 45.63 -42.29 85.47
CA THR A 15 46.09 -42.77 86.81
C THR A 15 47.15 -41.96 87.61
N LEU A 16 47.34 -42.10 88.95
CA LEU A 16 46.46 -42.20 90.16
C LEU A 16 47.37 -42.28 91.44
N TRP A 17 46.80 -42.18 92.66
CA TRP A 17 47.43 -42.41 94.01
C TRP A 17 48.33 -41.26 94.55
N PHE A 18 48.50 -41.01 95.88
CA PHE A 18 48.48 -41.91 97.06
C PHE A 18 47.83 -41.35 98.38
N LEU A 19 47.51 -42.29 99.28
CA LEU A 19 47.07 -42.19 100.71
C LEU A 19 48.30 -42.30 101.68
N PRO A 20 48.24 -42.24 103.06
CA PRO A 20 47.31 -42.89 104.04
C PRO A 20 46.80 -41.91 105.15
N VAL A 21 46.05 -42.22 106.24
CA VAL A 21 45.49 -43.43 106.93
C VAL A 21 46.28 -44.06 108.12
N ALA A 22 45.84 -43.71 109.34
CA ALA A 22 45.97 -44.40 110.66
C ALA A 22 45.06 -43.65 111.69
N LEU A 23 44.63 -44.13 112.87
CA LEU A 23 44.69 -45.44 113.57
C LEU A 23 43.29 -45.78 114.17
N THR A 24 43.12 -46.14 115.45
CA THR A 24 41.80 -46.44 116.09
C THR A 24 41.82 -46.39 117.64
N PHE A 25 40.64 -46.18 118.26
CA PHE A 25 40.23 -46.39 119.68
C PHE A 25 40.63 -45.39 120.81
N VAL A 26 39.61 -44.84 121.51
CA VAL A 26 39.31 -44.94 122.98
C VAL A 26 38.60 -43.67 123.59
N PHE A 27 37.44 -43.92 124.24
CA PHE A 27 36.63 -43.15 125.23
C PHE A 27 35.93 -41.77 125.00
N CYS A 28 34.63 -41.80 125.36
CA CYS A 28 33.81 -40.79 126.08
C CYS A 28 33.48 -39.41 125.47
N SER A 29 32.32 -39.37 124.81
CA SER A 29 31.16 -38.52 125.16
C SER A 29 31.39 -37.11 125.75
N LEU A 30 31.16 -36.09 124.92
CA LEU A 30 30.38 -34.92 125.32
C LEU A 30 29.24 -34.74 124.31
N ALA A 31 28.00 -34.86 124.78
CA ALA A 31 26.81 -34.57 124.00
C ALA A 31 26.41 -33.11 124.22
N GLU A 32 26.84 -32.22 123.34
CA GLU A 32 26.27 -30.88 123.27
C GLU A 32 24.92 -30.96 122.56
N ALA A 33 23.84 -30.66 123.29
CA ALA A 33 22.49 -30.67 122.74
C ALA A 33 22.30 -29.50 121.78
N GLY A 34 22.19 -29.78 120.48
CA GLY A 34 21.76 -28.80 119.50
C GLY A 34 20.31 -28.33 119.77
N PRO A 35 19.97 -27.06 119.50
CA PRO A 35 18.64 -26.53 119.77
C PRO A 35 17.57 -27.28 118.98
N GLN A 36 16.57 -27.81 119.69
CA GLN A 36 15.67 -28.85 119.19
C GLN A 36 14.62 -28.38 118.16
N TYR A 37 14.56 -27.08 117.84
CA TYR A 37 13.64 -26.52 116.84
C TYR A 37 14.27 -25.38 116.04
N ASN A 38 14.34 -25.53 114.72
CA ASN A 38 14.62 -24.44 113.79
C ASN A 38 13.32 -23.63 113.57
N MET A 39 13.07 -22.64 114.43
CA MET A 39 11.86 -21.82 114.35
C MET A 39 11.88 -20.91 113.11
N THR A 40 10.90 -21.10 112.23
CA THR A 40 10.64 -20.25 111.07
C THR A 40 9.60 -19.18 111.39
N CYS A 41 9.42 -18.17 110.54
CA CYS A 41 8.36 -17.16 110.66
C CYS A 41 6.96 -17.80 110.78
N SER A 42 6.74 -18.88 110.01
CA SER A 42 5.51 -19.67 110.04
C SER A 42 5.28 -20.40 111.37
N SER A 43 6.33 -20.66 112.17
CA SER A 43 6.22 -21.29 113.50
C SER A 43 5.52 -20.41 114.53
N CYS A 44 5.46 -19.09 114.34
CA CYS A 44 4.82 -18.15 115.29
C CYS A 44 3.45 -17.63 114.83
N HIS A 45 3.26 -17.35 113.53
CA HIS A 45 2.11 -16.56 113.06
C HIS A 45 1.41 -17.04 111.78
N GLY A 46 1.77 -18.22 111.23
CA GLY A 46 1.10 -18.75 110.03
C GLY A 46 1.04 -17.76 108.86
N MET A 47 2.13 -17.00 108.66
CA MET A 47 2.33 -15.95 107.64
C MET A 47 1.08 -15.10 107.33
N SER A 48 0.80 -14.19 108.27
CA SER A 48 -0.15 -13.09 108.07
C SER A 48 0.56 -11.84 107.55
N PRO A 49 -0.01 -11.08 106.60
CA PRO A 49 -1.34 -11.24 106.03
C PRO A 49 -1.47 -12.33 104.96
N ILE A 50 -2.65 -12.94 104.96
CA ILE A 50 -3.08 -13.99 104.03
C ILE A 50 -3.67 -13.40 102.74
N ASP A 51 -3.74 -14.24 101.69
CA ASP A 51 -4.18 -13.85 100.34
C ASP A 51 -5.70 -13.87 100.23
N SER A 52 -6.31 -12.91 100.92
CA SER A 52 -7.76 -12.74 101.06
C SER A 52 -8.07 -11.26 101.29
N PRO A 53 -9.15 -10.72 100.69
CA PRO A 53 -9.62 -9.38 101.03
C PRO A 53 -10.08 -9.29 102.49
N ASP A 54 -10.55 -10.41 103.06
CA ASP A 54 -11.10 -10.51 104.40
C ASP A 54 -10.13 -11.15 105.40
N ARG A 55 -10.22 -10.76 106.68
CA ARG A 55 -9.46 -11.36 107.79
C ARG A 55 -9.92 -12.80 108.02
N ASN A 56 -8.99 -13.74 108.15
CA ASN A 56 -9.32 -15.11 108.56
C ASN A 56 -9.50 -15.17 110.09
N PRO A 57 -10.70 -15.48 110.60
CA PRO A 57 -10.96 -15.51 112.04
C PRO A 57 -10.35 -16.73 112.75
N MET A 58 -10.05 -17.81 112.02
CA MET A 58 -9.51 -19.06 112.57
C MET A 58 -8.00 -18.98 112.82
N THR A 59 -7.25 -18.34 111.92
CA THR A 59 -5.79 -18.15 112.06
C THR A 59 -5.41 -16.79 112.65
N GLY A 60 -6.39 -15.90 112.81
CA GLY A 60 -6.19 -14.51 113.22
C GLY A 60 -5.62 -13.60 112.12
N GLY A 61 -5.28 -14.15 110.96
CA GLY A 61 -4.51 -13.48 109.92
C GLY A 61 -5.26 -12.39 109.17
N PHE A 62 -4.62 -11.23 109.04
CA PHE A 62 -5.18 -10.05 108.39
C PHE A 62 -5.09 -10.10 106.86
N SER A 63 -5.82 -9.20 106.20
CA SER A 63 -5.93 -9.08 104.74
C SER A 63 -4.62 -8.62 104.08
N GLY A 64 -4.28 -9.18 102.92
CA GLY A 64 -3.09 -8.86 102.13
C GLY A 64 -2.85 -9.88 101.01
N ASN A 65 -1.62 -9.97 100.51
CA ASN A 65 -1.22 -10.85 99.38
C ASN A 65 0.22 -11.42 99.53
N HIS A 66 0.66 -11.91 100.70
CA HIS A 66 2.05 -12.41 100.81
C HIS A 66 2.27 -13.79 100.18
N GLN A 67 1.29 -14.69 100.24
CA GLN A 67 1.43 -16.07 99.75
C GLN A 67 1.65 -16.10 98.24
N THR A 68 1.10 -15.12 97.50
CA THR A 68 1.35 -14.93 96.06
C THR A 68 2.66 -14.21 95.73
N HIS A 69 3.28 -13.52 96.69
CA HIS A 69 4.56 -12.82 96.49
C HIS A 69 5.77 -13.59 97.07
N GLU A 70 5.53 -14.70 97.78
CA GLU A 70 6.54 -15.61 98.31
C GLU A 70 6.84 -16.77 97.35
N PRO A 71 8.05 -17.38 97.40
CA PRO A 71 8.34 -18.58 96.64
C PRO A 71 7.51 -19.78 97.15
N ALA A 72 7.14 -20.69 96.27
CA ALA A 72 6.43 -21.92 96.63
C ALA A 72 7.29 -22.81 97.55
N GLY A 73 7.06 -22.74 98.86
CA GLY A 73 7.85 -23.41 99.89
C GLY A 73 7.96 -22.57 101.16
N SER A 74 9.09 -22.68 101.87
CA SER A 74 9.40 -21.82 103.02
C SER A 74 10.20 -20.61 102.56
N ALA A 75 9.64 -19.40 102.72
CA ALA A 75 10.35 -18.15 102.43
C ALA A 75 11.60 -17.98 103.31
N THR A 76 12.66 -17.40 102.73
CA THR A 76 13.93 -17.17 103.42
C THR A 76 14.10 -15.72 103.87
N VAL A 77 15.10 -15.48 104.72
CA VAL A 77 15.63 -14.14 105.06
C VAL A 77 15.73 -13.23 103.83
N SER A 78 16.24 -13.77 102.73
CA SER A 78 16.54 -13.03 101.50
C SER A 78 15.29 -12.63 100.71
N ASP A 79 14.16 -13.30 100.94
CA ASP A 79 12.90 -13.01 100.28
C ASP A 79 12.17 -11.84 100.96
N CYS A 80 12.08 -11.89 102.29
CA CYS A 80 11.57 -10.78 103.10
C CYS A 80 12.41 -9.51 102.92
N ALA A 81 13.75 -9.65 102.83
CA ALA A 81 14.69 -8.57 102.61
C ALA A 81 14.50 -7.80 101.28
N ARG A 82 13.70 -8.30 100.34
CA ARG A 82 13.41 -7.59 99.07
C ARG A 82 12.49 -6.40 99.29
N CYS A 83 11.55 -6.51 100.22
CA CYS A 83 10.53 -5.50 100.52
C CYS A 83 10.76 -4.81 101.86
N HIS A 84 11.30 -5.54 102.84
CA HIS A 84 11.41 -5.11 104.23
C HIS A 84 12.83 -4.81 104.69
N VAL A 85 12.92 -3.92 105.68
CA VAL A 85 14.16 -3.69 106.42
C VAL A 85 14.26 -4.78 107.48
N VAL A 86 15.06 -5.82 107.21
CA VAL A 86 15.28 -6.96 108.11
C VAL A 86 16.65 -6.85 108.77
N ASN A 87 16.68 -6.80 110.10
CA ASN A 87 17.89 -6.72 110.92
C ASN A 87 18.12 -8.02 111.70
N GLY A 88 18.05 -9.16 111.01
CA GLY A 88 18.12 -10.50 111.59
C GLY A 88 16.78 -10.99 112.16
N PHE A 89 16.68 -12.30 112.41
CA PHE A 89 15.50 -12.96 112.99
C PHE A 89 15.63 -13.08 114.51
N THR A 90 15.79 -11.93 115.16
CA THR A 90 15.76 -11.82 116.62
C THR A 90 14.32 -11.55 117.10
N THR A 91 14.02 -11.97 118.32
CA THR A 91 12.73 -11.72 119.01
C THR A 91 12.35 -10.24 119.12
N SER A 92 13.28 -9.32 118.83
CA SER A 92 13.10 -7.86 118.84
C SER A 92 12.08 -7.32 117.83
N HIS A 93 11.64 -8.08 116.81
CA HIS A 93 10.57 -7.63 115.90
C HIS A 93 9.14 -7.69 116.50
N MET A 94 9.03 -7.97 117.81
CA MET A 94 7.77 -7.85 118.58
C MET A 94 7.47 -6.40 119.02
N ASP A 95 8.19 -5.41 118.49
CA ASP A 95 7.92 -3.97 118.68
C ASP A 95 6.65 -3.49 117.96
N GLY A 96 6.02 -4.37 117.17
CA GLY A 96 4.78 -4.10 116.43
C GLY A 96 5.00 -3.33 115.12
N GLY A 97 6.25 -3.07 114.72
CA GLY A 97 6.60 -2.30 113.53
C GLY A 97 7.27 -3.14 112.44
N ILE A 98 6.77 -3.06 111.20
CA ILE A 98 7.48 -3.60 110.04
C ILE A 98 7.92 -2.47 109.11
N GLY A 99 9.23 -2.31 108.94
CA GLY A 99 9.85 -1.32 108.05
C GLY A 99 9.83 -1.74 106.57
N PHE A 100 9.64 -0.78 105.66
CA PHE A 100 9.77 -0.97 104.20
C PHE A 100 11.09 -0.40 103.68
N ARG A 101 11.66 -1.01 102.64
CA ARG A 101 12.85 -0.48 101.96
C ARG A 101 12.49 0.66 101.01
N ALA A 102 13.34 1.70 100.99
CA ALA A 102 13.25 2.80 100.02
C ALA A 102 13.60 2.39 98.57
N SER A 103 14.28 1.27 98.38
CA SER A 103 14.39 0.60 97.08
C SER A 103 14.03 -0.87 97.26
N ILE A 104 12.83 -1.23 96.78
CA ILE A 104 12.33 -2.60 96.81
C ILE A 104 13.00 -3.37 95.65
N ASN A 105 13.64 -4.49 95.99
CA ASN A 105 14.33 -5.38 95.04
C ASN A 105 15.35 -4.68 94.11
N ASN A 106 16.09 -3.68 94.60
CA ASN A 106 17.04 -2.87 93.81
C ASN A 106 16.39 -2.14 92.61
N SER A 107 15.15 -1.65 92.77
CA SER A 107 14.52 -0.77 91.79
C SER A 107 15.35 0.50 91.57
N PRO A 108 15.65 0.91 90.31
CA PRO A 108 16.40 2.13 90.02
C PRO A 108 15.63 3.40 90.42
N ALA A 109 14.30 3.37 90.34
CA ALA A 109 13.43 4.39 90.91
C ALA A 109 13.14 4.10 92.38
N THR A 110 13.11 5.14 93.22
CA THR A 110 12.82 5.02 94.67
C THR A 110 11.43 4.45 94.89
N GLY A 111 11.37 3.22 95.40
CA GLY A 111 10.13 2.49 95.70
C GLY A 111 9.42 3.07 96.92
N GLN A 112 8.09 3.14 96.86
CA GLN A 112 7.27 3.65 97.98
C GLN A 112 6.02 2.80 98.18
N TYR A 113 5.77 2.39 99.43
CA TYR A 113 4.46 1.94 99.90
C TYR A 113 3.66 3.16 100.37
N LYS A 114 2.43 3.32 99.87
CA LYS A 114 1.57 4.49 100.12
C LYS A 114 0.23 4.08 100.70
N ILE A 115 -0.17 4.70 101.80
CA ILE A 115 -1.54 4.58 102.35
C ILE A 115 -2.25 5.89 102.03
N GLY A 116 -3.27 5.83 101.17
CA GLY A 116 -3.82 7.03 100.53
C GLY A 116 -2.76 7.71 99.64
N SER A 117 -2.54 9.01 99.84
CA SER A 117 -1.52 9.80 99.12
C SER A 117 -0.14 9.80 99.80
N GLY A 118 -0.05 9.44 101.08
CA GLY A 118 1.19 9.52 101.87
C GLY A 118 2.05 8.26 101.77
N ALA A 119 3.36 8.42 101.53
CA ALA A 119 4.33 7.33 101.64
C ALA A 119 4.67 7.05 103.12
N VAL A 120 4.82 5.77 103.47
CA VAL A 120 5.11 5.34 104.85
C VAL A 120 6.37 4.46 104.90
N SER A 121 7.27 4.74 105.84
CA SER A 121 8.53 4.01 106.02
C SER A 121 8.41 2.74 106.86
N PHE A 122 7.34 2.64 107.66
CA PHE A 122 7.01 1.48 108.47
C PHE A 122 5.48 1.35 108.62
N LYS A 123 5.02 0.18 109.06
CA LYS A 123 3.61 -0.09 109.35
C LYS A 123 3.46 -0.72 110.73
N ASN A 124 2.56 -0.17 111.55
CA ASN A 124 2.14 -0.80 112.80
C ASN A 124 1.21 -1.99 112.51
N GLN A 125 1.46 -3.11 113.17
CA GLN A 125 0.65 -4.32 113.09
C GLN A 125 -0.65 -4.18 113.92
N THR A 126 -1.66 -3.51 113.36
CA THR A 126 -2.99 -3.43 113.97
C THR A 126 -3.90 -4.56 113.48
N SER A 127 -4.93 -4.90 114.28
CA SER A 127 -5.94 -5.92 113.96
C SER A 127 -6.83 -5.58 112.76
N VAL A 128 -6.90 -4.30 112.38
CA VAL A 128 -7.59 -3.80 111.18
C VAL A 128 -6.64 -2.89 110.40
N PRO A 129 -5.70 -3.46 109.62
CA PRO A 129 -4.62 -2.68 109.02
C PRO A 129 -5.03 -2.11 107.65
N THR A 130 -5.07 -0.79 107.51
CA THR A 130 -5.29 -0.12 106.22
C THR A 130 -4.24 -0.57 105.20
N LEU A 131 -4.68 -1.03 104.03
CA LEU A 131 -3.81 -1.51 102.96
C LEU A 131 -3.52 -0.39 101.96
N GLY A 132 -2.27 -0.35 101.48
CA GLY A 132 -1.74 0.66 100.58
C GLY A 132 -1.37 0.12 99.20
N THR A 133 -0.89 1.00 98.33
CA THR A 133 -0.30 0.66 97.02
C THR A 133 1.22 0.73 97.08
N CYS A 134 1.90 -0.09 96.29
CA CYS A 134 3.31 0.08 95.97
C CYS A 134 3.44 0.98 94.73
N SER A 135 4.55 1.70 94.60
CA SER A 135 4.89 2.49 93.41
C SER A 135 6.39 2.47 93.17
N ASN A 136 6.83 2.68 91.91
CA ASN A 136 8.25 2.68 91.52
C ASN A 136 9.02 1.38 91.84
N VAL A 137 8.32 0.25 91.95
CA VAL A 137 8.94 -1.06 92.23
C VAL A 137 9.19 -1.81 90.93
N ASN A 138 10.39 -2.37 90.75
CA ASN A 138 10.74 -3.08 89.52
C ASN A 138 9.87 -4.32 89.27
N CYS A 139 9.37 -4.97 90.33
CA CYS A 139 8.46 -6.10 90.24
C CYS A 139 7.11 -5.77 89.57
N HIS A 140 6.70 -4.50 89.55
CA HIS A 140 5.46 -4.05 88.89
C HIS A 140 5.75 -2.99 87.82
N PHE A 141 6.89 -3.09 87.13
CA PHE A 141 7.29 -2.20 86.03
C PHE A 141 7.25 -0.71 86.40
N GLU A 142 7.60 -0.38 87.65
CA GLU A 142 7.59 0.97 88.24
C GLU A 142 6.21 1.66 88.29
N ARG A 143 5.13 0.91 88.04
CA ARG A 143 3.76 1.42 88.12
C ARG A 143 3.28 1.51 89.57
N VAL A 144 2.23 2.30 89.77
CA VAL A 144 1.40 2.19 90.98
C VAL A 144 0.64 0.85 90.90
N THR A 145 0.79 0.01 91.91
CA THR A 145 0.10 -1.28 91.99
C THR A 145 -1.38 -1.07 92.36
N PRO A 146 -2.23 -2.09 92.16
CA PRO A 146 -3.45 -2.21 92.93
C PRO A 146 -3.17 -2.11 94.44
N VAL A 147 -4.19 -1.75 95.23
CA VAL A 147 -4.10 -1.83 96.69
C VAL A 147 -3.80 -3.27 97.10
N TRP A 148 -2.87 -3.45 98.03
CA TRP A 148 -2.52 -4.76 98.61
C TRP A 148 -3.78 -5.48 99.13
N GLY A 149 -3.86 -6.81 99.00
CA GLY A 149 -5.07 -7.58 99.37
C GLY A 149 -6.18 -7.64 98.32
N ARG A 150 -5.92 -7.17 97.10
CA ARG A 150 -6.79 -7.41 95.93
C ARG A 150 -6.44 -8.72 95.22
N THR A 151 -7.44 -9.32 94.56
CA THR A 151 -7.30 -10.54 93.74
C THR A 151 -6.04 -10.48 92.84
N PRO A 152 -5.20 -11.53 92.84
CA PRO A 152 -4.06 -11.64 91.94
C PRO A 152 -4.46 -11.62 90.46
N TYR A 153 -3.50 -11.30 89.60
CA TYR A 153 -3.60 -11.60 88.18
C TYR A 153 -3.26 -13.08 87.96
N ASP A 154 -4.15 -13.88 87.35
CA ASP A 154 -3.86 -15.29 87.01
C ASP A 154 -3.99 -15.58 85.50
N THR A 155 -4.79 -14.82 84.77
CA THR A 155 -5.14 -15.13 83.39
C THR A 155 -4.29 -14.37 82.37
N THR A 156 -4.29 -14.85 81.12
CA THR A 156 -3.71 -14.11 80.00
C THR A 156 -4.53 -12.87 79.58
N ALA A 157 -5.74 -12.67 80.11
CA ALA A 157 -6.49 -11.43 79.91
C ALA A 157 -5.91 -10.28 80.76
N ASP A 158 -5.37 -10.62 81.93
CA ASP A 158 -4.76 -9.69 82.89
C ASP A 158 -3.40 -9.14 82.42
N CYS A 159 -2.81 -9.70 81.35
CA CYS A 159 -1.58 -9.20 80.73
C CYS A 159 -1.64 -7.69 80.45
N SER A 160 -2.82 -7.17 80.10
CA SER A 160 -3.04 -5.74 79.87
C SER A 160 -2.71 -4.86 81.08
N GLY A 161 -2.96 -5.32 82.32
CA GLY A 161 -2.68 -4.57 83.55
C GLY A 161 -1.19 -4.25 83.76
N CYS A 162 -0.31 -5.19 83.38
CA CYS A 162 1.14 -4.98 83.39
C CYS A 162 1.64 -4.32 82.09
N HIS A 163 1.10 -4.71 80.94
CA HIS A 163 1.60 -4.32 79.62
C HIS A 163 0.90 -3.09 78.99
N THR A 164 0.33 -2.14 79.75
CA THR A 164 -0.30 -0.95 79.12
C THR A 164 0.67 -0.05 78.34
N ILE A 165 1.99 -0.15 78.58
CA ILE A 165 3.16 0.38 77.84
C ILE A 165 4.37 -0.23 78.59
N PRO A 166 5.25 -1.05 77.94
CA PRO A 166 6.15 -0.57 76.88
C PRO A 166 5.95 -1.29 75.54
N GLY A 167 4.92 -0.88 74.79
CA GLY A 167 4.58 -1.41 73.46
C GLY A 167 4.02 -0.37 72.49
N SER A 168 3.98 0.92 72.85
CA SER A 168 3.39 1.99 72.04
C SER A 168 4.29 2.50 70.90
N SER A 169 5.42 1.84 70.62
CA SER A 169 6.17 2.15 69.40
C SER A 169 5.33 1.79 68.18
N LEU A 170 5.37 2.65 67.15
CA LEU A 170 4.64 2.41 65.89
C LEU A 170 4.96 1.03 65.30
N GLY A 171 6.19 0.54 65.50
CA GLY A 171 6.62 -0.81 65.13
C GLY A 171 5.81 -1.93 65.81
N HIS A 172 5.65 -1.90 67.14
CA HIS A 172 4.86 -2.91 67.86
C HIS A 172 3.41 -2.96 67.38
N GLY A 173 2.76 -1.79 67.26
CA GLY A 173 1.38 -1.70 66.77
C GLY A 173 1.20 -2.30 65.37
N LYS A 174 2.19 -2.14 64.48
CA LYS A 174 2.18 -2.77 63.14
C LYS A 174 2.40 -4.29 63.20
N HIS A 175 3.29 -4.78 64.05
CA HIS A 175 3.55 -6.22 64.19
C HIS A 175 2.35 -6.96 64.79
N ASN A 176 1.63 -6.35 65.73
CA ASN A 176 0.42 -6.94 66.31
C ASN A 176 -0.70 -7.20 65.28
N LEU A 177 -0.72 -6.48 64.16
CA LEU A 177 -1.66 -6.74 63.05
C LEU A 177 -1.37 -8.05 62.30
N TYR A 178 -0.14 -8.55 62.35
CA TYR A 178 0.30 -9.78 61.67
C TYR A 178 0.53 -10.94 62.64
N TYR A 179 0.86 -10.64 63.90
CA TYR A 179 1.13 -11.61 64.97
C TYR A 179 0.26 -11.35 66.21
N PRO A 180 -1.09 -11.40 66.12
CA PRO A 180 -2.01 -10.98 67.19
C PRO A 180 -2.16 -11.99 68.35
N ALA A 181 -1.69 -13.22 68.19
CA ALA A 181 -1.82 -14.28 69.19
C ALA A 181 -0.57 -14.38 70.10
N LEU A 182 -0.69 -15.00 71.28
CA LEU A 182 0.40 -15.15 72.25
C LEU A 182 1.64 -15.85 71.66
N GLY A 183 1.47 -16.88 70.81
CA GLY A 183 2.56 -17.51 70.07
C GLY A 183 3.22 -16.61 69.01
N GLY A 184 2.58 -15.49 68.65
CA GLY A 184 3.15 -14.43 67.83
C GLY A 184 4.21 -13.61 68.58
N CYS A 185 4.03 -13.39 69.88
CA CYS A 185 5.01 -12.70 70.73
C CYS A 185 6.35 -13.48 70.79
N ALA A 186 6.28 -14.82 70.81
CA ALA A 186 7.44 -15.71 70.86
C ALA A 186 8.45 -15.51 69.70
N LYS A 187 7.99 -14.97 68.55
CA LYS A 187 8.84 -14.67 67.39
C LYS A 187 9.87 -13.55 67.63
N CYS A 188 9.58 -12.67 68.59
CA CYS A 188 10.44 -11.53 68.96
C CYS A 188 10.87 -11.56 70.44
N HIS A 189 10.19 -12.36 71.27
CA HIS A 189 10.46 -12.53 72.70
C HIS A 189 10.48 -14.04 73.00
N PRO A 190 11.64 -14.72 72.90
CA PRO A 190 11.73 -16.18 72.97
C PRO A 190 11.01 -16.78 74.19
N ASP A 191 11.09 -16.08 75.31
CA ASP A 191 10.57 -16.47 76.63
C ASP A 191 9.01 -16.44 76.71
N HIS A 192 8.31 -15.89 75.71
CA HIS A 192 6.84 -15.91 75.65
C HIS A 192 6.24 -17.26 75.23
N SER A 193 7.07 -18.24 74.85
CA SER A 193 6.60 -19.53 74.32
C SER A 193 6.16 -20.55 75.38
N ALA A 194 6.46 -20.33 76.67
CA ALA A 194 6.42 -21.40 77.68
C ALA A 194 5.77 -21.03 79.02
N LEU A 195 5.19 -19.83 79.19
CA LEU A 195 4.85 -19.30 80.52
C LEU A 195 3.41 -18.75 80.59
N GLN A 196 2.53 -19.48 81.30
CA GLN A 196 1.38 -18.86 81.96
C GLN A 196 1.92 -18.01 83.13
N PHE A 197 1.56 -16.72 83.15
CA PHE A 197 1.87 -15.72 84.18
C PHE A 197 3.20 -15.89 84.95
N SER A 198 4.30 -15.30 84.43
CA SER A 198 5.57 -15.26 85.16
C SER A 198 5.81 -13.96 85.91
N HIS A 199 6.12 -14.10 87.21
CA HIS A 199 6.55 -13.03 88.08
C HIS A 199 7.70 -12.20 87.49
N ALA A 200 7.71 -10.90 87.80
CA ALA A 200 8.76 -9.99 87.35
C ALA A 200 10.13 -10.25 87.99
N THR A 201 10.19 -10.96 89.11
CA THR A 201 11.45 -11.51 89.66
C THR A 201 12.07 -12.58 88.74
N SER A 202 11.26 -13.21 87.89
CA SER A 202 11.67 -14.11 86.79
C SER A 202 11.84 -13.36 85.46
N ALA A 203 11.77 -12.02 85.44
CA ALA A 203 12.03 -11.21 84.26
C ALA A 203 13.50 -10.75 84.20
N GLY A 204 14.39 -11.68 83.87
CA GLY A 204 15.70 -11.31 83.32
C GLY A 204 15.53 -10.49 82.02
N SER A 205 16.52 -9.68 81.68
CA SER A 205 16.58 -8.75 80.53
C SER A 205 15.85 -9.17 79.22
N ARG A 206 14.54 -8.88 79.10
CA ARG A 206 13.63 -9.30 78.00
C ARG A 206 13.67 -8.39 76.75
N GLY A 207 14.84 -8.14 76.17
CA GLY A 207 14.92 -7.39 74.91
C GLY A 207 14.40 -8.14 73.69
N ILE A 208 14.26 -7.44 72.56
CA ILE A 208 13.83 -8.02 71.28
C ILE A 208 14.92 -8.96 70.76
N LYS A 209 14.57 -10.23 70.52
CA LYS A 209 15.38 -11.23 69.81
C LYS A 209 14.49 -11.88 68.77
N VAL A 210 14.73 -11.55 67.49
CA VAL A 210 14.02 -12.19 66.39
C VAL A 210 14.49 -13.64 66.31
N THR A 211 13.56 -14.58 66.44
CA THR A 211 13.82 -16.02 66.32
C THR A 211 13.27 -16.56 64.99
N SER A 212 13.76 -17.73 64.58
CA SER A 212 13.43 -18.46 63.34
C SER A 212 13.90 -17.85 62.00
N GLU A 213 13.86 -16.53 61.78
CA GLU A 213 14.41 -15.90 60.57
C GLU A 213 15.07 -14.53 60.84
N GLY A 214 16.27 -14.31 60.31
CA GLY A 214 16.94 -13.00 60.30
C GLY A 214 17.58 -12.54 61.61
N ASN A 215 17.95 -11.26 61.67
CA ASN A 215 18.70 -10.66 62.78
C ASN A 215 18.14 -9.28 63.19
N TYR A 216 18.34 -8.90 64.45
CA TYR A 216 18.06 -7.57 64.99
C TYR A 216 19.31 -7.00 65.67
N SER A 217 19.71 -5.79 65.30
CA SER A 217 20.98 -5.18 65.75
C SER A 217 20.89 -4.29 67.00
N GLY A 218 19.74 -4.28 67.70
CA GLY A 218 19.52 -3.38 68.84
C GLY A 218 20.14 -3.88 70.14
N SER A 219 20.41 -2.97 71.06
CA SER A 219 21.04 -3.25 72.36
C SER A 219 20.31 -2.52 73.50
N GLY A 220 20.65 -2.84 74.75
CA GLY A 220 19.94 -2.29 75.92
C GLY A 220 18.64 -3.04 76.22
N LEU A 221 18.77 -4.20 76.86
CA LEU A 221 17.67 -5.14 77.13
C LEU A 221 16.79 -4.76 78.36
N ASN A 222 16.85 -3.51 78.80
CA ASN A 222 16.23 -3.02 80.04
C ASN A 222 14.77 -2.63 79.81
N PHE A 223 13.85 -3.27 80.53
CA PHE A 223 12.40 -3.12 80.32
C PHE A 223 11.72 -2.08 81.22
N LEU A 224 12.40 -1.59 82.28
CA LEU A 224 11.85 -0.59 83.21
C LEU A 224 11.77 0.81 82.59
N PRO A 225 10.70 1.60 82.87
CA PRO A 225 10.55 2.97 82.40
C PRO A 225 11.74 3.89 82.74
N SER A 226 12.26 3.85 83.97
CA SER A 226 13.42 4.62 84.44
C SER A 226 14.69 4.36 83.61
N GLN A 227 14.83 3.13 83.09
CA GLN A 227 15.96 2.69 82.29
C GLN A 227 15.76 2.91 80.78
N SER A 228 14.69 3.60 80.36
CA SER A 228 14.35 3.80 78.94
C SER A 228 15.46 4.45 78.11
N ALA A 229 16.25 5.37 78.69
CA ALA A 229 17.39 6.00 78.03
C ALA A 229 18.54 5.02 77.68
N SER A 230 18.59 3.83 78.29
CA SER A 230 19.61 2.81 77.99
C SER A 230 19.26 1.90 76.79
N ARG A 231 18.09 2.09 76.17
CA ARG A 231 17.59 1.27 75.07
C ARG A 231 18.04 1.83 73.72
N VAL A 232 18.69 1.01 72.91
CA VAL A 232 19.13 1.36 71.55
C VAL A 232 18.35 0.52 70.54
N PHE A 233 17.45 1.15 69.79
CA PHE A 233 16.73 0.47 68.72
C PHE A 233 17.65 0.18 67.53
N GLY A 234 17.54 -1.03 66.98
CA GLY A 234 18.40 -1.52 65.90
C GLY A 234 17.66 -1.77 64.58
N SER A 235 18.43 -2.22 63.58
CA SER A 235 17.93 -2.62 62.27
C SER A 235 17.55 -4.10 62.25
N CYS A 236 16.45 -4.42 61.57
CA CYS A 236 15.99 -5.75 61.22
C CYS A 236 16.56 -6.14 59.85
N THR A 237 17.28 -7.27 59.76
CA THR A 237 17.93 -7.72 58.51
C THR A 237 17.68 -9.19 58.23
N ASN A 238 17.83 -9.60 56.96
CA ASN A 238 17.59 -10.97 56.47
C ASN A 238 16.22 -11.54 56.89
N LEU A 239 15.16 -10.74 56.74
CA LEU A 239 13.79 -11.07 57.11
C LEU A 239 12.88 -10.95 55.88
N TYR A 240 12.06 -11.96 55.61
CA TYR A 240 11.16 -11.93 54.44
C TYR A 240 10.20 -10.72 54.47
N CYS A 241 9.55 -10.46 55.60
CA CYS A 241 8.63 -9.32 55.77
C CYS A 241 9.32 -7.93 55.73
N HIS A 242 10.66 -7.90 55.78
CA HIS A 242 11.48 -6.70 55.63
C HIS A 242 12.45 -6.89 54.45
N SER A 243 11.93 -7.42 53.34
CA SER A 243 12.65 -7.57 52.07
C SER A 243 11.82 -7.01 50.91
N PRO A 244 12.37 -6.90 49.69
CA PRO A 244 11.60 -6.58 48.50
C PRO A 244 10.59 -7.68 48.08
N GLY A 245 10.55 -8.84 48.76
CA GLY A 245 9.69 -9.97 48.39
C GLY A 245 10.17 -10.73 47.14
N ASP A 246 11.42 -10.55 46.73
CA ASP A 246 11.99 -11.05 45.47
C ASP A 246 12.56 -12.48 45.55
N LYS A 247 12.67 -13.05 46.75
CA LYS A 247 13.12 -14.43 47.02
C LYS A 247 12.15 -15.18 47.93
N GLY A 248 11.88 -16.45 47.62
CA GLY A 248 11.06 -17.33 48.47
C GLY A 248 11.79 -17.88 49.71
N ALA A 249 13.12 -17.84 49.74
CA ALA A 249 13.96 -18.35 50.81
C ALA A 249 15.15 -17.43 51.11
N ALA A 250 15.73 -17.56 52.31
CA ALA A 250 16.91 -16.84 52.75
C ALA A 250 18.17 -17.25 51.96
N PRO A 251 19.20 -16.38 51.83
CA PRO A 251 19.27 -15.02 52.36
C PRO A 251 18.45 -14.01 51.54
N TYR A 252 17.59 -13.27 52.22
CA TYR A 252 16.71 -12.25 51.59
C TYR A 252 17.50 -11.00 51.23
N ASN A 253 17.11 -10.33 50.14
CA ASN A 253 17.69 -9.05 49.77
C ASN A 253 17.24 -7.94 50.74
N ALA A 254 18.09 -6.94 50.95
CA ALA A 254 17.74 -5.78 51.77
C ALA A 254 16.59 -4.97 51.12
N PRO A 255 15.70 -4.39 51.93
CA PRO A 255 14.65 -3.49 51.45
C PRO A 255 15.27 -2.16 50.98
N VAL A 256 14.54 -1.38 50.19
CA VAL A 256 14.99 -0.07 49.68
C VAL A 256 15.34 0.90 50.82
N GLN A 257 14.61 0.85 51.93
CA GLN A 257 14.89 1.55 53.17
C GLN A 257 15.08 0.54 54.30
N THR A 258 16.22 0.59 54.99
CA THR A 258 16.53 -0.29 56.12
C THR A 258 15.43 -0.24 57.18
N ALA A 259 14.89 -1.41 57.54
CA ALA A 259 13.85 -1.54 58.53
C ALA A 259 14.43 -1.37 59.96
N THR A 260 14.42 -0.15 60.49
CA THR A 260 14.86 0.15 61.86
C THR A 260 13.68 0.18 62.83
N TRP A 261 13.79 -0.51 63.96
CA TRP A 261 12.72 -0.55 64.95
C TRP A 261 12.43 0.85 65.52
N GLY A 262 11.15 1.20 65.62
CA GLY A 262 10.71 2.52 66.10
C GLY A 262 10.75 3.66 65.08
N ASN A 263 11.48 3.52 63.96
CA ASN A 263 11.70 4.61 62.98
C ASN A 263 10.54 4.81 61.97
N GLY A 264 9.30 4.83 62.46
CA GLY A 264 8.10 5.06 61.63
C GLY A 264 7.60 3.83 60.86
N SER A 265 6.75 4.07 59.85
CA SER A 265 6.13 3.03 59.02
C SER A 265 6.78 2.98 57.65
N LEU A 266 7.27 1.81 57.23
CA LEU A 266 7.58 1.57 55.82
C LEU A 266 6.29 1.63 54.99
N ASN A 267 6.38 2.26 53.83
CA ASN A 267 5.41 2.20 52.74
C ASN A 267 5.98 1.33 51.60
N CYS A 268 5.28 1.27 50.46
CA CYS A 268 5.70 0.46 49.31
C CYS A 268 7.13 0.80 48.85
N THR A 269 7.47 2.10 48.72
CA THR A 269 8.81 2.58 48.34
C THR A 269 9.89 2.36 49.40
N GLY A 270 9.50 1.99 50.63
CA GLY A 270 10.42 1.55 51.67
C GLY A 270 10.86 0.09 51.51
N CYS A 271 9.98 -0.80 51.02
CA CYS A 271 10.31 -2.22 50.86
C CYS A 271 10.91 -2.51 49.48
N HIS A 272 10.25 -2.05 48.42
CA HIS A 272 10.63 -2.28 47.02
C HIS A 272 10.45 -0.99 46.19
N LYS A 273 10.87 -1.01 44.92
CA LYS A 273 10.64 0.10 43.99
C LYS A 273 9.14 0.23 43.64
N SER A 274 8.70 1.40 43.13
CA SER A 274 7.28 1.70 42.86
C SER A 274 7.05 2.03 41.37
N ASP A 275 5.98 2.76 41.08
CA ASP A 275 5.63 3.37 39.80
C ASP A 275 6.51 4.58 39.42
N ALA A 276 6.34 5.09 38.19
CA ALA A 276 7.10 6.24 37.67
C ALA A 276 6.94 7.52 38.51
N ALA A 277 5.73 7.78 39.01
CA ALA A 277 5.43 8.98 39.80
C ALA A 277 6.23 9.06 41.12
N SER A 278 6.67 7.91 41.67
CA SER A 278 7.47 7.86 42.89
C SER A 278 8.90 8.39 42.77
N GLY A 279 9.40 8.66 41.56
CA GLY A 279 10.82 8.97 41.31
C GLY A 279 11.78 7.77 41.43
N ASN A 280 11.33 6.63 41.96
CA ASN A 280 12.09 5.38 42.04
C ASN A 280 11.32 4.21 41.40
N PRO A 281 11.12 4.25 40.06
CA PRO A 281 10.37 3.22 39.34
C PRO A 281 11.07 1.86 39.36
N MET A 282 10.29 0.77 39.35
CA MET A 282 10.79 -0.60 39.28
C MET A 282 11.42 -0.92 37.91
N ASN A 283 12.64 -0.44 37.69
CA ASN A 283 13.29 -0.30 36.38
C ASN A 283 14.63 -1.05 36.20
N SER A 284 14.95 -2.03 37.05
CA SER A 284 16.31 -2.57 37.22
C SER A 284 16.34 -4.12 37.18
N PRO A 285 17.47 -4.78 36.85
CA PRO A 285 17.50 -6.18 36.38
C PRO A 285 16.82 -7.22 37.28
N ALA A 286 16.82 -7.03 38.60
CA ALA A 286 16.14 -7.94 39.54
C ALA A 286 14.62 -8.04 39.32
N GLY A 287 13.98 -7.02 38.72
CA GLY A 287 12.55 -7.00 38.39
C GLY A 287 12.20 -7.47 36.96
N GLY A 288 13.21 -7.85 36.17
CA GLY A 288 13.10 -8.16 34.75
C GLY A 288 12.80 -6.95 33.85
N TYR A 289 13.12 -7.05 32.56
CA TYR A 289 12.87 -5.99 31.57
C TYR A 289 11.37 -5.63 31.39
N GLY A 290 10.46 -6.45 31.94
CA GLY A 290 9.01 -6.27 31.85
C GLY A 290 8.50 -5.01 32.56
N HIS A 291 8.86 -4.80 33.84
CA HIS A 291 8.38 -3.63 34.59
C HIS A 291 8.88 -2.31 33.98
N ALA A 292 10.13 -2.26 33.52
CA ALA A 292 10.70 -1.08 32.89
C ALA A 292 9.94 -0.63 31.62
N ARG A 293 9.26 -1.55 30.92
CA ARG A 293 8.42 -1.21 29.76
C ARG A 293 7.05 -0.71 30.19
N HIS A 294 6.37 -1.45 31.06
CA HIS A 294 4.99 -1.16 31.49
C HIS A 294 4.87 0.06 32.42
N LEU A 295 5.91 0.34 33.22
CA LEU A 295 5.98 1.48 34.14
C LEU A 295 6.84 2.64 33.58
N SER A 296 7.05 2.72 32.26
CA SER A 296 7.76 3.85 31.64
C SER A 296 6.86 5.09 31.57
N SER A 297 7.37 6.28 31.88
CA SER A 297 6.59 7.54 31.92
C SER A 297 5.78 7.87 30.66
N THR A 298 6.09 7.22 29.53
CA THR A 298 5.41 7.40 28.24
C THR A 298 4.16 6.52 28.04
N ILE A 299 3.95 5.48 28.86
CA ILE A 299 2.72 4.65 28.89
C ILE A 299 2.21 4.34 30.31
N SER A 300 2.96 4.72 31.36
CA SER A 300 2.69 4.41 32.78
C SER A 300 1.40 5.00 33.32
N ASN A 301 0.87 6.05 32.70
CA ASN A 301 -0.42 6.64 33.12
C ASN A 301 -1.59 5.68 32.83
N ASP A 302 -1.42 4.74 31.89
CA ASP A 302 -2.44 3.79 31.45
C ASP A 302 -2.26 2.37 32.04
N ILE A 303 -1.10 2.07 32.66
CA ILE A 303 -0.77 0.74 33.19
C ILE A 303 -0.34 0.81 34.67
N ALA A 304 -1.33 0.70 35.55
CA ALA A 304 -1.14 0.61 37.00
C ALA A 304 -0.67 -0.80 37.45
N CYS A 305 -0.07 -0.91 38.64
CA CYS A 305 0.27 -2.20 39.26
C CYS A 305 -0.96 -3.13 39.38
N ALA A 306 -2.12 -2.55 39.66
CA ALA A 306 -3.41 -3.23 39.72
C ALA A 306 -3.88 -3.83 38.38
N THR A 307 -3.28 -3.47 37.24
CA THR A 307 -3.55 -4.11 35.95
C THR A 307 -3.07 -5.56 35.92
N CYS A 308 -1.95 -5.88 36.60
CA CYS A 308 -1.36 -7.22 36.65
C CYS A 308 -1.46 -7.91 38.01
N HIS A 309 -1.66 -7.15 39.09
CA HIS A 309 -1.68 -7.64 40.47
C HIS A 309 -3.01 -7.34 41.18
N ALA A 310 -4.15 -7.45 40.46
CA ALA A 310 -5.49 -7.05 40.92
C ALA A 310 -6.04 -7.83 42.15
N ALA A 311 -5.40 -8.95 42.51
CA ALA A 311 -5.64 -9.67 43.75
C ALA A 311 -4.93 -8.99 44.94
N THR A 312 -3.68 -8.59 44.74
CA THR A 312 -2.78 -8.08 45.79
C THR A 312 -2.92 -6.57 46.03
N VAL A 313 -3.13 -5.75 44.99
CA VAL A 313 -3.19 -4.27 45.09
C VAL A 313 -4.46 -3.68 44.45
N SER A 314 -4.90 -2.53 44.94
CA SER A 314 -6.05 -1.78 44.40
C SER A 314 -5.64 -0.65 43.45
N ASN A 315 -4.43 -0.11 43.63
CA ASN A 315 -3.78 0.91 42.78
C ASN A 315 -2.24 0.73 42.87
N ASN A 316 -1.44 1.73 42.49
CA ASN A 316 0.03 1.64 42.52
C ASN A 316 0.64 1.59 43.93
N THR A 317 -0.04 2.16 44.93
CA THR A 317 0.52 2.44 46.26
C THR A 317 -0.26 1.79 47.42
N SER A 318 -1.37 1.09 47.12
CA SER A 318 -2.29 0.54 48.12
C SER A 318 -2.46 -0.98 47.99
N ILE A 319 -2.08 -1.70 49.05
CA ILE A 319 -2.29 -3.15 49.19
C ILE A 319 -3.77 -3.43 49.45
N LYS A 320 -4.37 -4.29 48.63
CA LYS A 320 -5.75 -4.78 48.73
C LYS A 320 -5.83 -6.03 49.62
N SER A 321 -4.97 -7.01 49.36
CA SER A 321 -4.87 -8.25 50.15
C SER A 321 -3.49 -8.33 50.78
N ARG A 322 -3.42 -8.20 52.11
CA ARG A 322 -2.17 -8.39 52.87
C ARG A 322 -1.71 -9.86 52.82
N PRO A 323 -2.57 -10.88 52.99
CA PRO A 323 -2.18 -12.27 52.82
C PRO A 323 -1.49 -12.53 51.47
N ASP A 324 -2.09 -12.10 50.35
CA ASP A 324 -1.52 -12.30 48.99
C ASP A 324 -0.35 -11.35 48.64
N HIS A 325 0.16 -10.58 49.60
CA HIS A 325 1.32 -9.71 49.47
C HIS A 325 2.55 -10.24 50.25
N VAL A 326 2.33 -11.02 51.32
CA VAL A 326 3.41 -11.53 52.19
C VAL A 326 3.38 -13.05 52.36
N ASP A 327 2.96 -13.78 51.33
CA ASP A 327 2.87 -15.25 51.31
C ASP A 327 4.04 -15.97 50.62
N ARG A 328 5.11 -15.25 50.24
CA ARG A 328 6.26 -15.73 49.42
C ARG A 328 5.94 -16.05 47.95
N PHE A 329 4.75 -15.70 47.47
CA PHE A 329 4.41 -15.82 46.05
C PHE A 329 4.33 -14.45 45.37
N VAL A 330 4.79 -14.39 44.12
CA VAL A 330 4.39 -13.32 43.20
C VAL A 330 3.04 -13.70 42.62
N THR A 331 2.01 -12.98 43.06
CA THR A 331 0.61 -13.20 42.70
C THR A 331 0.22 -12.38 41.47
N ILE A 332 -0.11 -13.04 40.35
CA ILE A 332 -0.56 -12.43 39.10
C ILE A 332 -2.07 -12.62 38.94
N ARG A 333 -2.79 -11.52 38.72
CA ARG A 333 -4.22 -11.46 38.41
C ARG A 333 -4.47 -10.24 37.54
N PHE A 334 -4.77 -10.45 36.26
CA PHE A 334 -5.11 -9.37 35.34
C PHE A 334 -6.45 -8.72 35.74
N LYS A 335 -6.58 -7.40 35.62
CA LYS A 335 -7.83 -6.69 35.93
C LYS A 335 -8.80 -6.78 34.75
N ASN A 336 -10.02 -7.28 34.98
CA ASN A 336 -10.99 -7.55 33.91
C ASN A 336 -11.51 -6.30 33.16
N SER A 337 -11.22 -5.09 33.66
CA SER A 337 -11.56 -3.81 33.01
C SER A 337 -10.39 -3.19 32.23
N THR A 338 -9.41 -3.99 31.80
CA THR A 338 -8.15 -3.49 31.20
C THR A 338 -7.80 -4.25 29.92
N THR A 339 -6.77 -3.80 29.19
CA THR A 339 -6.25 -4.44 27.97
C THR A 339 -5.66 -5.84 28.19
N ALA A 340 -5.53 -6.30 29.44
CA ALA A 340 -5.14 -7.66 29.81
C ALA A 340 -6.34 -8.60 30.10
N VAL A 341 -7.59 -8.15 29.88
CA VAL A 341 -8.78 -9.01 29.98
C VAL A 341 -8.72 -10.15 28.96
N GLY A 342 -9.06 -11.37 29.39
CA GLY A 342 -8.91 -12.59 28.58
C GLY A 342 -7.47 -13.13 28.48
N GLY A 343 -6.49 -12.38 29.00
CA GLY A 343 -5.08 -12.76 28.99
C GLY A 343 -4.80 -13.98 29.87
N THR A 344 -3.81 -14.78 29.46
CA THR A 344 -3.29 -15.91 30.24
C THR A 344 -1.81 -15.70 30.60
N TYR A 345 -1.36 -16.36 31.67
CA TYR A 345 0.02 -16.35 32.13
C TYR A 345 0.48 -17.80 32.29
N ASN A 346 1.50 -18.24 31.53
CA ASN A 346 1.85 -19.66 31.35
C ASN A 346 0.63 -20.54 31.00
N GLY A 347 -0.25 -20.05 30.13
CA GLY A 347 -1.48 -20.75 29.71
C GLY A 347 -2.63 -20.71 30.73
N ALA A 348 -2.38 -20.37 31.99
CA ALA A 348 -3.42 -20.25 33.01
C ALA A 348 -4.19 -18.92 32.88
N ALA A 349 -5.52 -18.97 32.97
CA ALA A 349 -6.42 -17.82 32.75
C ALA A 349 -6.36 -16.77 33.89
N ALA A 350 -5.28 -15.97 33.91
CA ALA A 350 -5.02 -14.93 34.90
C ALA A 350 -6.06 -13.78 34.94
N SER A 351 -7.02 -13.74 34.01
CA SER A 351 -8.21 -12.86 34.06
C SER A 351 -9.44 -13.50 34.73
N GLY A 352 -9.43 -14.80 34.99
CA GLY A 352 -10.45 -15.51 35.77
C GLY A 352 -9.94 -15.85 37.17
N THR A 353 -8.81 -16.56 37.21
CA THR A 353 -8.21 -17.12 38.42
C THR A 353 -6.91 -16.40 38.78
N THR A 354 -6.52 -16.52 40.05
CA THR A 354 -5.24 -15.99 40.55
C THR A 354 -4.11 -16.98 40.26
N TYR A 355 -3.06 -16.54 39.58
CA TYR A 355 -1.85 -17.34 39.36
C TYR A 355 -0.78 -16.97 40.40
N LYS A 356 -0.18 -17.97 41.07
CA LYS A 356 0.89 -17.77 42.05
C LYS A 356 2.16 -18.46 41.57
N LYS A 357 3.29 -17.73 41.49
CA LYS A 357 4.63 -18.33 41.34
C LYS A 357 5.49 -18.03 42.57
N ALA A 358 6.34 -18.96 42.99
CA ALA A 358 7.25 -18.71 44.10
C ALA A 358 8.21 -17.55 43.78
N ALA A 359 8.48 -16.70 44.76
CA ALA A 359 9.41 -15.58 44.59
C ALA A 359 10.83 -16.07 44.23
N GLY A 360 11.47 -15.42 43.26
CA GLY A 360 12.77 -15.81 42.71
C GLY A 360 12.74 -16.85 41.58
N THR A 361 11.59 -17.44 41.24
CA THR A 361 11.47 -18.36 40.10
C THR A 361 11.34 -17.65 38.76
N ALA A 362 11.66 -18.36 37.68
CA ALA A 362 11.60 -17.85 36.32
C ALA A 362 10.21 -17.27 35.96
N PRO A 363 10.14 -16.18 35.18
CA PRO A 363 8.89 -15.58 34.74
C PRO A 363 8.20 -16.42 33.65
N GLY A 364 6.89 -16.23 33.52
CA GLY A 364 6.05 -16.92 32.54
C GLY A 364 5.73 -16.10 31.28
N ALA A 365 5.14 -16.79 30.29
CA ALA A 365 4.64 -16.22 29.04
C ALA A 365 3.26 -15.58 29.20
N CYS A 366 3.13 -14.34 28.74
CA CYS A 366 1.86 -13.65 28.57
C CYS A 366 1.28 -13.96 27.19
N LEU A 367 0.02 -14.41 27.15
CA LEU A 367 -0.73 -14.73 25.92
C LEU A 367 -2.09 -14.01 25.95
N ASN A 368 -2.71 -13.82 24.78
CA ASN A 368 -4.05 -13.23 24.63
C ASN A 368 -4.21 -11.81 25.23
N VAL A 369 -3.11 -11.06 25.35
CA VAL A 369 -3.10 -9.67 25.86
C VAL A 369 -3.17 -8.70 24.68
N TYR A 370 -4.11 -7.76 24.69
CA TYR A 370 -4.35 -6.85 23.55
C TYR A 370 -3.12 -6.01 23.18
N CYS A 371 -2.36 -5.50 24.16
CA CYS A 371 -1.13 -4.73 23.89
C CYS A 371 0.02 -5.59 23.30
N HIS A 372 -0.13 -6.92 23.26
CA HIS A 372 0.78 -7.85 22.58
C HIS A 372 0.15 -8.44 21.32
N SER A 373 -0.87 -7.78 20.75
CA SER A 373 -1.46 -8.15 19.46
C SER A 373 -0.96 -7.28 18.32
N ASP A 374 -1.26 -7.69 17.09
CA ASP A 374 -1.11 -6.89 15.87
C ASP A 374 -2.14 -5.74 15.75
N GLY A 375 -3.09 -5.62 16.69
CA GLY A 375 -4.14 -4.61 16.68
C GLY A 375 -5.25 -4.84 15.65
N GLN A 376 -5.28 -6.00 14.97
CA GLN A 376 -6.27 -6.30 13.93
C GLN A 376 -7.63 -6.72 14.50
N ALA A 377 -8.61 -6.90 13.61
CA ALA A 377 -9.93 -7.44 13.92
C ALA A 377 -10.28 -8.57 12.93
N PRO A 378 -10.19 -9.86 13.34
CA PRO A 378 -9.74 -10.34 14.66
C PRO A 378 -8.24 -10.11 14.91
N PRO A 379 -7.82 -9.94 16.18
CA PRO A 379 -6.42 -9.69 16.53
C PRO A 379 -5.58 -10.99 16.54
N THR A 380 -4.36 -10.91 16.02
CA THR A 380 -3.34 -11.96 16.18
C THR A 380 -2.48 -11.64 17.40
N TYR A 381 -2.45 -12.53 18.40
CA TYR A 381 -1.69 -12.33 19.63
C TYR A 381 -0.28 -12.93 19.54
N ARG A 382 0.71 -12.20 20.07
CA ARG A 382 2.09 -12.68 20.23
C ARG A 382 2.30 -13.24 21.64
N SER A 383 3.06 -14.34 21.71
CA SER A 383 3.57 -14.87 22.98
C SER A 383 4.77 -14.05 23.43
N VAL A 384 4.72 -13.52 24.65
CA VAL A 384 5.78 -12.66 25.20
C VAL A 384 6.14 -13.15 26.59
N VAL A 385 7.38 -13.63 26.78
CA VAL A 385 7.87 -14.03 28.11
C VAL A 385 8.18 -12.78 28.94
N TRP A 386 7.62 -12.71 30.15
CA TRP A 386 7.76 -11.52 30.98
C TRP A 386 9.25 -11.27 31.33
N GLY A 387 9.80 -10.19 30.78
CA GLY A 387 11.20 -9.82 31.01
C GLY A 387 12.22 -10.50 30.09
N SER A 388 11.83 -11.16 29.00
CA SER A 388 12.76 -11.75 28.02
C SER A 388 13.44 -10.74 27.06
N GLY A 389 13.60 -9.48 27.48
CA GLY A 389 14.09 -8.39 26.63
C GLY A 389 12.99 -7.62 25.89
N PRO A 390 13.36 -6.60 25.09
CA PRO A 390 12.42 -5.80 24.31
C PRO A 390 11.97 -6.54 23.04
N MET A 391 10.75 -6.23 22.56
CA MET A 391 10.37 -6.49 21.16
C MET A 391 11.25 -5.67 20.20
N PRO A 392 11.30 -6.00 18.90
CA PRO A 392 11.81 -5.11 17.87
C PRO A 392 11.33 -3.67 18.07
N ALA A 393 12.25 -2.71 17.92
CA ALA A 393 11.96 -1.30 18.20
C ALA A 393 11.12 -0.60 17.11
N ASP A 394 10.85 -1.31 16.01
CA ASP A 394 10.01 -0.89 14.90
C ASP A 394 8.63 -1.57 14.94
N CYS A 395 7.81 -1.29 13.91
CA CYS A 395 6.49 -1.88 13.74
C CYS A 395 6.43 -3.41 13.70
N THR A 396 7.52 -4.09 13.28
CA THR A 396 7.56 -5.55 13.11
C THR A 396 7.43 -6.31 14.44
N GLY A 397 7.66 -5.62 15.56
CA GLY A 397 7.51 -6.16 16.91
C GLY A 397 6.07 -6.56 17.27
N CYS A 398 5.06 -5.91 16.68
CA CYS A 398 3.63 -6.19 16.93
C CYS A 398 2.87 -6.58 15.65
N HIS A 399 2.96 -5.78 14.58
CA HIS A 399 2.29 -6.03 13.29
C HIS A 399 3.32 -6.24 12.17
N GLY A 400 2.89 -6.23 10.91
CA GLY A 400 3.81 -6.30 9.77
C GLY A 400 4.64 -5.03 9.58
N GLY A 401 5.64 -5.08 8.70
CA GLY A 401 6.46 -3.93 8.29
C GLY A 401 6.32 -3.61 6.80
N ALA A 402 6.40 -2.32 6.43
CA ALA A 402 6.19 -1.85 5.06
C ALA A 402 7.02 -2.60 4.02
N LEU A 403 8.32 -2.75 4.25
CA LEU A 403 9.27 -3.42 3.34
C LEU A 403 9.10 -4.95 3.25
N THR A 404 8.20 -5.55 4.04
CA THR A 404 8.02 -7.01 4.10
C THR A 404 6.72 -7.50 3.45
N GLY A 405 5.83 -6.60 3.02
CA GLY A 405 4.52 -6.97 2.46
C GLY A 405 3.56 -7.65 3.45
N THR A 406 3.93 -7.82 4.72
CA THR A 406 3.15 -8.57 5.74
C THR A 406 2.01 -7.77 6.40
N LEU A 407 1.70 -6.59 5.88
CA LEU A 407 0.62 -5.71 6.39
C LEU A 407 -0.72 -6.05 5.72
N SER A 408 -1.81 -5.93 6.47
CA SER A 408 -3.15 -6.33 6.02
C SER A 408 -3.79 -5.39 4.99
N GLY A 409 -4.82 -5.87 4.28
CA GLY A 409 -5.54 -5.08 3.28
C GLY A 409 -4.65 -4.72 2.08
N LYS A 410 -4.64 -3.46 1.66
CA LYS A 410 -3.85 -2.97 0.52
C LYS A 410 -2.61 -2.15 0.91
N HIS A 411 -2.06 -2.33 2.10
CA HIS A 411 -0.81 -1.65 2.48
C HIS A 411 0.32 -1.88 1.48
N ASP A 412 0.56 -3.13 1.06
CA ASP A 412 1.62 -3.49 0.11
C ASP A 412 1.58 -2.63 -1.18
N GLN A 413 0.37 -2.39 -1.71
CA GLN A 413 0.14 -1.58 -2.91
C GLN A 413 0.43 -0.07 -2.74
N HIS A 414 0.62 0.40 -1.51
CA HIS A 414 0.83 1.81 -1.14
C HIS A 414 2.22 2.06 -0.52
N VAL A 415 2.72 1.14 0.30
CA VAL A 415 3.98 1.28 1.05
C VAL A 415 5.13 0.41 0.49
N ASN A 416 4.84 -0.43 -0.51
CA ASN A 416 5.78 -1.39 -1.10
C ASN A 416 5.59 -1.53 -2.64
N ASN A 417 5.26 -0.43 -3.33
CA ASN A 417 4.87 -0.44 -4.75
C ASN A 417 5.53 0.70 -5.58
N GLY A 418 6.78 1.02 -5.26
CA GLY A 418 7.49 2.20 -5.78
C GLY A 418 7.64 2.24 -7.30
N SER A 419 7.64 1.09 -7.99
CA SER A 419 7.66 1.00 -9.45
C SER A 419 6.39 1.51 -10.14
N TYR A 420 5.29 1.68 -9.39
CA TYR A 420 4.01 2.18 -9.89
C TYR A 420 3.59 3.51 -9.24
N LEU A 421 4.08 3.81 -8.04
CA LEU A 421 3.84 5.09 -7.35
C LEU A 421 4.95 6.13 -7.62
N GLY A 422 6.08 5.71 -8.17
CA GLY A 422 7.33 6.49 -8.18
C GLY A 422 8.04 6.43 -6.82
N SER A 423 7.32 6.62 -5.72
CA SER A 423 7.82 6.45 -4.34
C SER A 423 6.81 5.77 -3.43
N ASN A 424 7.28 4.88 -2.55
CA ASN A 424 6.45 4.26 -1.51
C ASN A 424 5.92 5.32 -0.53
N PHE A 425 4.62 5.26 -0.22
CA PHE A 425 4.03 6.10 0.83
C PHE A 425 4.50 5.67 2.20
N LYS A 426 4.53 6.65 3.10
CA LYS A 426 4.94 6.49 4.49
C LYS A 426 3.75 6.25 5.38
N CYS A 427 3.93 5.52 6.48
CA CYS A 427 2.84 5.28 7.44
C CYS A 427 2.19 6.61 7.91
N GLY A 428 3.00 7.66 8.11
CA GLY A 428 2.53 9.02 8.42
C GLY A 428 1.65 9.69 7.35
N ASP A 429 1.77 9.32 6.08
CA ASP A 429 0.99 9.93 4.99
C ASP A 429 -0.51 9.59 5.08
N CYS A 430 -0.83 8.46 5.74
CA CYS A 430 -2.17 8.01 6.03
C CYS A 430 -2.54 8.15 7.52
N HIS A 431 -1.59 7.96 8.44
CA HIS A 431 -1.82 7.89 9.90
C HIS A 431 -1.20 9.04 10.70
N ALA A 432 -1.19 10.26 10.15
CA ALA A 432 -0.50 11.44 10.70
C ALA A 432 -0.84 11.82 12.17
N LYS A 433 -1.97 11.39 12.73
CA LYS A 433 -2.34 11.61 14.15
C LYS A 433 -1.71 10.58 15.11
N THR A 434 -1.08 9.54 14.59
CA THR A 434 -0.52 8.41 15.34
C THR A 434 0.96 8.23 15.04
N VAL A 435 1.35 8.35 13.77
CA VAL A 435 2.72 8.22 13.25
C VAL A 435 3.24 9.60 12.84
N GLY A 436 4.53 9.85 13.04
CA GLY A 436 5.17 11.10 12.61
C GLY A 436 5.09 11.33 11.10
N ALA A 437 5.07 12.61 10.69
CA ALA A 437 5.03 12.99 9.28
C ALA A 437 6.18 12.33 8.50
N ALA A 438 5.86 11.74 7.33
CA ALA A 438 6.79 11.00 6.48
C ALA A 438 7.60 9.87 7.17
N SER A 439 7.11 9.32 8.29
CA SER A 439 7.78 8.23 9.02
C SER A 439 7.10 6.86 8.82
N ASP A 440 7.91 5.81 8.81
CA ASP A 440 7.49 4.40 8.83
C ASP A 440 7.68 3.70 10.19
N THR A 441 8.34 4.37 11.15
CA THR A 441 8.85 3.74 12.37
C THR A 441 8.53 4.51 13.66
N VAL A 442 8.14 5.79 13.59
CA VAL A 442 8.00 6.66 14.76
C VAL A 442 6.54 6.92 15.11
N VAL A 443 6.05 6.26 16.16
CA VAL A 443 4.76 6.59 16.80
C VAL A 443 4.92 7.85 17.64
N THR A 444 4.25 8.93 17.23
CA THR A 444 4.27 10.23 17.92
C THR A 444 3.22 10.32 19.03
N VAL A 445 2.03 9.74 18.82
CA VAL A 445 0.92 9.78 19.79
C VAL A 445 0.54 8.36 20.22
N ARG A 446 1.25 7.84 21.23
CA ARG A 446 1.11 6.46 21.72
C ARG A 446 -0.32 6.12 22.18
N THR A 447 -1.00 7.05 22.82
CA THR A 447 -2.41 6.87 23.27
C THR A 447 -3.36 6.60 22.11
N LYS A 448 -3.11 7.20 20.93
CA LYS A 448 -3.86 6.93 19.69
C LYS A 448 -3.46 5.64 18.99
N HIS A 449 -2.21 5.18 19.16
CA HIS A 449 -1.79 3.89 18.61
C HIS A 449 -2.49 2.70 19.31
N ILE A 450 -2.77 2.81 20.62
CA ILE A 450 -3.32 1.70 21.42
C ILE A 450 -4.84 1.78 21.67
N ASN A 451 -5.53 2.81 21.18
CA ASN A 451 -6.95 3.09 21.47
C ASN A 451 -7.97 2.12 20.79
N ARG A 452 -7.51 1.11 20.06
CA ARG A 452 -8.33 0.14 19.29
C ARG A 452 -8.98 0.74 18.03
N PHE A 453 -8.53 1.89 17.57
CA PHE A 453 -9.06 2.59 16.39
C PHE A 453 -7.95 2.88 15.36
N ALA A 454 -8.22 2.58 14.09
CA ALA A 454 -7.34 2.95 13.00
C ALA A 454 -7.57 4.43 12.61
N ASP A 455 -6.80 5.34 13.22
CA ASP A 455 -6.81 6.77 12.91
C ASP A 455 -6.27 7.02 11.47
N TYR A 456 -7.17 7.10 10.48
CA TYR A 456 -6.87 7.59 9.13
C TYR A 456 -6.99 9.12 9.10
N SER A 457 -5.88 9.83 8.92
CA SER A 457 -5.84 11.28 9.15
C SER A 457 -4.76 12.06 8.39
N GLY A 458 -3.91 11.39 7.60
CA GLY A 458 -2.88 12.05 6.80
C GLY A 458 -3.42 12.57 5.47
N ALA A 459 -2.60 13.33 4.73
CA ALA A 459 -3.00 13.97 3.49
C ALA A 459 -3.34 12.98 2.35
N LYS A 460 -2.85 11.74 2.42
CA LYS A 460 -3.16 10.66 1.47
C LYS A 460 -4.25 9.69 1.97
N ALA A 461 -4.86 9.97 3.12
CA ALA A 461 -5.96 9.15 3.66
C ALA A 461 -7.30 9.45 2.96
N GLY A 462 -8.08 8.40 2.67
CA GLY A 462 -9.47 8.54 2.24
C GLY A 462 -10.38 9.08 3.35
N ARG A 463 -11.43 9.82 2.98
CA ARG A 463 -12.47 10.27 3.94
C ARG A 463 -13.52 9.16 4.08
N ASN A 464 -13.97 8.90 5.31
CA ASN A 464 -15.07 7.96 5.64
C ASN A 464 -14.81 6.48 5.31
N GLY A 465 -13.67 5.94 5.74
CA GLY A 465 -13.60 4.54 6.18
C GLY A 465 -13.74 3.45 5.09
N LYS A 466 -12.66 3.26 4.31
CA LYS A 466 -12.41 2.18 3.32
C LYS A 466 -12.87 2.42 1.88
N ASP A 467 -13.50 3.56 1.57
CA ASP A 467 -13.78 3.97 0.19
C ASP A 467 -12.76 5.03 -0.28
N CYS A 468 -12.12 4.76 -1.42
CA CYS A 468 -11.05 5.57 -1.99
C CYS A 468 -11.47 6.25 -3.32
N SER A 469 -12.74 6.14 -3.72
CA SER A 469 -13.30 6.63 -4.99
C SER A 469 -13.35 8.16 -5.16
N ASN A 470 -12.95 8.95 -4.15
CA ASN A 470 -12.84 10.41 -4.24
C ASN A 470 -11.45 10.92 -3.84
N VAL A 471 -10.40 10.14 -4.15
CA VAL A 471 -8.99 10.47 -3.91
C VAL A 471 -8.31 10.65 -5.27
N TYR A 472 -7.58 11.77 -5.45
CA TYR A 472 -6.90 12.09 -6.71
C TYR A 472 -5.98 10.96 -7.23
N CYS A 473 -5.31 10.23 -6.34
CA CYS A 473 -4.42 9.11 -6.70
C CYS A 473 -5.16 7.90 -7.30
N HIS A 474 -6.49 7.83 -7.17
CA HIS A 474 -7.34 6.87 -7.88
C HIS A 474 -8.20 7.60 -8.91
N SER A 475 -7.57 8.42 -9.75
CA SER A 475 -8.21 9.09 -10.87
C SER A 475 -7.43 8.91 -12.17
N ASP A 476 -8.07 9.23 -13.29
CA ASP A 476 -7.44 9.30 -14.61
C ASP A 476 -6.44 10.47 -14.77
N GLY A 477 -6.22 11.28 -13.72
CA GLY A 477 -5.44 12.51 -13.75
C GLY A 477 -6.19 13.72 -14.34
N LYS A 478 -7.45 13.55 -14.74
CA LYS A 478 -8.35 14.57 -15.31
C LYS A 478 -9.64 14.77 -14.52
N GLY A 479 -9.80 14.07 -13.40
CA GLY A 479 -10.94 14.19 -12.49
C GLY A 479 -12.01 13.10 -12.64
N THR A 480 -11.83 12.11 -13.54
CA THR A 480 -12.62 10.87 -13.44
C THR A 480 -11.99 9.99 -12.38
N ALA A 481 -12.71 9.66 -11.32
CA ALA A 481 -12.25 8.62 -10.39
C ALA A 481 -12.30 7.23 -11.04
N ALA A 482 -11.21 6.46 -10.90
CA ALA A 482 -11.25 5.01 -10.99
C ALA A 482 -11.67 4.48 -9.61
N ASN A 483 -12.63 3.56 -9.52
CA ASN A 483 -13.00 2.96 -8.24
C ASN A 483 -12.10 1.73 -7.97
N PRO A 484 -11.16 1.78 -7.02
CA PRO A 484 -10.29 0.63 -6.72
C PRO A 484 -11.00 -0.46 -5.90
N GLY A 485 -12.25 -0.22 -5.47
CA GLY A 485 -12.96 -1.03 -4.50
C GLY A 485 -12.54 -0.74 -3.05
N SER A 486 -12.78 -1.70 -2.16
CA SER A 486 -12.51 -1.53 -0.73
C SER A 486 -11.03 -1.77 -0.39
N TRP A 487 -10.50 -1.08 0.62
CA TRP A 487 -9.16 -1.31 1.20
C TRP A 487 -8.87 -2.78 1.61
N ILE A 488 -9.89 -3.61 1.81
CA ILE A 488 -9.71 -5.04 2.17
C ILE A 488 -9.74 -5.95 0.93
N SER A 489 -10.67 -5.74 0.01
CA SER A 489 -11.00 -6.68 -1.08
C SER A 489 -10.79 -6.14 -2.50
N GLY A 490 -10.42 -4.87 -2.66
CA GLY A 490 -10.22 -4.24 -3.96
C GLY A 490 -9.13 -4.90 -4.81
N ALA A 491 -9.17 -4.69 -6.13
CA ALA A 491 -8.12 -5.17 -7.02
C ALA A 491 -6.82 -4.39 -6.79
N ALA A 492 -5.68 -5.01 -7.05
CA ALA A 492 -4.42 -4.29 -7.21
C ALA A 492 -4.43 -3.55 -8.55
N ILE A 493 -3.94 -2.30 -8.56
CA ILE A 493 -3.69 -1.56 -9.81
C ILE A 493 -2.20 -1.72 -10.12
N ASN A 494 -1.90 -2.52 -11.14
CA ASN A 494 -0.56 -2.99 -11.49
C ASN A 494 -0.15 -2.63 -12.93
N ASP A 495 -0.86 -1.70 -13.56
CA ASP A 495 -0.53 -1.10 -14.84
C ASP A 495 -1.09 0.34 -14.92
N CYS A 496 -0.72 1.06 -15.98
CA CYS A 496 -1.24 2.41 -16.23
C CYS A 496 -2.75 2.41 -16.53
N LYS A 497 -3.29 1.30 -17.06
CA LYS A 497 -4.67 1.19 -17.57
C LYS A 497 -5.71 1.06 -16.46
N GLY A 498 -5.33 0.57 -15.29
CA GLY A 498 -6.19 0.55 -14.10
C GLY A 498 -6.57 1.94 -13.56
N CYS A 499 -5.84 3.00 -13.94
CA CYS A 499 -6.20 4.40 -13.63
C CYS A 499 -6.51 5.22 -14.89
N HIS A 500 -5.57 5.25 -15.84
CA HIS A 500 -5.67 6.07 -17.04
C HIS A 500 -6.33 5.30 -18.19
N GLY A 501 -7.16 5.95 -18.99
CA GLY A 501 -7.83 5.28 -20.13
C GLY A 501 -8.84 4.19 -19.76
N ALA A 502 -9.20 4.06 -18.47
CA ALA A 502 -10.05 2.98 -17.95
C ALA A 502 -11.51 2.99 -18.45
N LYS A 503 -12.00 4.13 -18.97
CA LYS A 503 -13.33 4.24 -19.60
C LYS A 503 -13.33 3.51 -20.94
N THR A 504 -14.32 2.67 -21.19
CA THR A 504 -14.55 2.04 -22.51
C THR A 504 -15.35 2.95 -23.44
N VAL A 505 -15.39 2.64 -24.73
CA VAL A 505 -16.28 3.32 -25.71
C VAL A 505 -17.75 3.22 -25.28
N ALA A 506 -18.17 2.09 -24.72
CA ALA A 506 -19.51 1.91 -24.14
C ALA A 506 -19.80 2.85 -22.95
N GLN A 507 -18.75 3.38 -22.30
CA GLN A 507 -18.83 4.36 -21.21
C GLN A 507 -18.53 5.80 -21.69
N GLY A 508 -18.56 6.05 -23.00
CA GLY A 508 -18.37 7.39 -23.59
C GLY A 508 -16.92 7.80 -23.85
N ALA A 509 -15.98 6.87 -23.88
CA ALA A 509 -14.64 7.14 -24.41
C ALA A 509 -14.64 7.27 -25.95
N ASP A 510 -13.64 7.96 -26.48
CA ASP A 510 -13.41 8.10 -27.93
C ASP A 510 -12.89 6.80 -28.56
N PHE A 511 -12.10 6.03 -27.80
CA PHE A 511 -11.57 4.71 -28.15
C PHE A 511 -11.30 3.88 -26.90
N ASP A 512 -11.25 2.56 -27.00
CA ASP A 512 -10.80 1.72 -25.90
C ASP A 512 -9.26 1.82 -25.77
N SER A 513 -8.79 2.19 -24.59
CA SER A 513 -7.35 2.38 -24.32
C SER A 513 -6.60 1.05 -24.40
N VAL A 514 -5.46 1.01 -25.10
CA VAL A 514 -4.65 -0.21 -25.27
C VAL A 514 -3.72 -0.40 -24.07
N ALA A 515 -3.12 0.68 -23.58
CA ALA A 515 -2.00 0.69 -22.65
C ALA A 515 -2.18 1.66 -21.46
N GLY A 516 -3.37 2.23 -21.29
CA GLY A 516 -3.64 3.27 -20.30
C GLY A 516 -3.45 4.69 -20.84
N GLU A 517 -3.34 4.86 -22.15
CA GLU A 517 -3.32 6.18 -22.75
C GLU A 517 -4.68 6.90 -22.59
N PRO A 518 -4.70 8.22 -22.30
CA PRO A 518 -5.95 8.97 -22.14
C PRO A 518 -6.81 8.95 -23.41
N ASN A 519 -8.06 8.52 -23.26
CA ASN A 519 -8.95 8.16 -24.36
C ASN A 519 -10.26 8.96 -24.43
N TYR A 520 -10.29 10.14 -23.82
CA TYR A 520 -11.38 11.10 -23.97
C TYR A 520 -11.40 11.73 -25.38
N VAL A 521 -12.58 12.17 -25.83
CA VAL A 521 -12.75 12.88 -27.11
C VAL A 521 -11.89 14.15 -27.15
N THR A 522 -11.14 14.35 -28.23
CA THR A 522 -10.28 15.54 -28.35
C THR A 522 -11.10 16.82 -28.43
N GLY A 523 -10.75 17.79 -27.57
CA GLY A 523 -11.10 19.19 -27.78
C GLY A 523 -10.26 19.85 -28.87
N ASN A 524 -10.42 21.17 -29.02
CA ASN A 524 -9.61 21.98 -29.94
C ASN A 524 -8.12 21.84 -29.65
N ALA A 525 -7.29 21.98 -30.69
CA ALA A 525 -5.84 21.90 -30.55
C ALA A 525 -5.29 22.92 -29.54
N GLY A 526 -4.22 22.53 -28.83
CA GLY A 526 -3.59 23.35 -27.78
C GLY A 526 -4.34 23.41 -26.44
N THR A 527 -5.63 23.05 -26.40
CA THR A 527 -6.45 23.18 -25.18
C THR A 527 -6.14 22.12 -24.10
N PRO A 528 -6.58 22.31 -22.83
CA PRO A 528 -6.46 21.31 -21.77
C PRO A 528 -7.05 19.92 -22.10
N THR A 529 -8.03 19.87 -23.00
CA THR A 529 -8.75 18.67 -23.48
C THR A 529 -8.30 18.22 -24.89
N ALA A 530 -7.26 18.82 -25.48
CA ALA A 530 -6.63 18.29 -26.68
C ALA A 530 -6.12 16.86 -26.46
N ASN A 531 -6.43 15.94 -27.38
CA ASN A 531 -6.01 14.54 -27.34
C ASN A 531 -5.39 14.10 -28.67
N SER A 532 -4.22 13.46 -28.62
CA SER A 532 -3.62 12.76 -29.77
C SER A 532 -3.09 11.38 -29.43
N HIS A 533 -3.41 10.85 -28.24
CA HIS A 533 -2.84 9.60 -27.73
C HIS A 533 -3.14 8.38 -28.63
N ARG A 534 -4.35 8.26 -29.19
CA ARG A 534 -4.70 7.17 -30.13
C ARG A 534 -3.69 6.98 -31.26
N LYS A 535 -3.09 8.09 -31.74
CA LYS A 535 -2.12 8.10 -32.84
C LYS A 535 -0.68 7.79 -32.40
N HIS A 536 -0.34 8.06 -31.14
CA HIS A 536 1.03 7.96 -30.62
C HIS A 536 1.27 6.67 -29.83
N VAL A 537 0.23 6.15 -29.17
CA VAL A 537 0.27 4.89 -28.41
C VAL A 537 -0.28 3.76 -29.27
N GLY A 538 -1.59 3.75 -29.56
CA GLY A 538 -2.20 2.85 -30.55
C GLY A 538 -1.70 1.40 -30.47
N SER A 539 -1.17 0.89 -31.58
CA SER A 539 -0.56 -0.46 -31.65
C SER A 539 0.89 -0.54 -31.15
N ALA A 540 1.55 0.58 -30.83
CA ALA A 540 2.88 0.59 -30.21
C ALA A 540 2.82 0.34 -28.69
N GLY A 541 1.66 0.55 -28.06
CA GLY A 541 1.41 0.25 -26.65
C GLY A 541 2.27 1.05 -25.66
N ALA A 542 2.32 0.58 -24.42
CA ALA A 542 2.89 1.29 -23.27
C ALA A 542 4.33 1.79 -23.49
N SER A 543 5.17 1.04 -24.22
CA SER A 543 6.58 1.40 -24.52
C SER A 543 6.78 2.66 -25.38
N SER A 544 5.70 3.37 -25.72
CA SER A 544 5.72 4.69 -26.35
C SER A 544 5.64 5.85 -25.34
N CYS A 545 5.17 5.62 -24.10
CA CYS A 545 4.90 6.69 -23.13
C CYS A 545 6.17 7.43 -22.66
N ASP A 546 7.31 6.74 -22.57
CA ASP A 546 8.61 7.36 -22.25
C ASP A 546 9.11 8.30 -23.36
N ALA A 547 8.57 8.23 -24.59
CA ALA A 547 8.94 9.17 -25.65
C ALA A 547 8.57 10.62 -25.28
N CYS A 548 7.52 10.81 -24.47
CA CYS A 548 6.95 12.11 -24.12
C CYS A 548 6.84 12.38 -22.60
N HIS A 549 7.04 11.38 -21.74
CA HIS A 549 6.85 11.50 -20.29
C HIS A 549 8.09 11.02 -19.50
N THR A 550 9.30 11.37 -19.94
CA THR A 550 10.57 10.86 -19.35
C THR A 550 10.73 11.10 -17.84
N LEU A 551 10.19 12.20 -17.33
CA LEU A 551 10.21 12.54 -15.89
C LEU A 551 9.28 11.65 -15.04
N THR A 552 8.33 10.99 -15.69
CA THR A 552 7.35 10.07 -15.08
C THR A 552 7.69 8.62 -15.36
N THR A 553 8.13 8.27 -16.57
CA THR A 553 8.49 6.90 -16.97
C THR A 553 9.67 6.88 -17.92
N THR A 554 10.62 5.96 -17.67
CA THR A 554 11.82 5.75 -18.50
C THR A 554 11.70 4.58 -19.48
N THR A 555 10.65 3.76 -19.35
CA THR A 555 10.42 2.55 -20.17
C THR A 555 9.03 2.51 -20.81
N GLY A 556 8.13 3.40 -20.38
CA GLY A 556 6.73 3.46 -20.79
C GLY A 556 5.80 2.48 -20.06
N ILE A 557 6.35 1.41 -19.46
CA ILE A 557 5.61 0.33 -18.78
C ILE A 557 5.59 0.43 -17.24
N GLY A 558 6.38 1.33 -16.67
CA GLY A 558 6.46 1.53 -15.21
C GLY A 558 6.98 2.93 -14.88
N ILE A 559 6.73 3.39 -13.66
CA ILE A 559 7.11 4.73 -13.20
C ILE A 559 8.60 4.76 -12.86
N ALA A 560 9.26 5.87 -13.19
CA ALA A 560 10.66 6.07 -12.86
C ALA A 560 10.88 6.01 -11.34
N SER A 561 11.83 5.19 -10.89
CA SER A 561 12.11 4.99 -9.46
C SER A 561 12.50 6.31 -8.79
N GLY A 562 11.81 6.65 -7.70
CA GLY A 562 11.96 7.92 -6.99
C GLY A 562 11.22 9.10 -7.63
N SER A 563 10.45 8.90 -8.72
CA SER A 563 9.72 10.00 -9.35
C SER A 563 8.68 10.59 -8.39
N THR A 564 8.71 11.91 -8.26
CA THR A 564 7.70 12.71 -7.55
C THR A 564 6.60 13.22 -8.48
N ARG A 565 6.75 13.06 -9.81
CA ARG A 565 5.90 13.68 -10.84
C ARG A 565 4.65 12.90 -11.20
N HIS A 566 4.62 11.60 -10.95
CA HIS A 566 3.48 10.76 -11.35
C HIS A 566 2.15 11.17 -10.68
N ILE A 567 2.19 11.68 -9.45
CA ILE A 567 1.03 11.88 -8.59
C ILE A 567 0.98 13.27 -7.94
N ASP A 568 1.67 14.26 -8.51
CA ASP A 568 1.75 15.63 -7.95
C ASP A 568 0.59 16.56 -8.37
N GLY A 569 -0.33 16.09 -9.22
CA GLY A 569 -1.43 16.90 -9.74
C GLY A 569 -1.16 17.52 -11.12
N THR A 570 0.07 17.43 -11.62
CA THR A 570 0.49 18.09 -12.86
C THR A 570 0.62 17.12 -14.04
N ILE A 571 0.77 17.65 -15.25
CA ILE A 571 0.96 16.87 -16.47
C ILE A 571 2.25 17.33 -17.12
N ASP A 572 3.35 16.65 -16.80
CA ASP A 572 4.65 16.88 -17.40
C ASP A 572 4.75 16.22 -18.78
N VAL A 573 5.15 17.01 -19.78
CA VAL A 573 5.61 16.50 -21.08
C VAL A 573 7.09 16.83 -21.21
N SER A 574 7.92 15.79 -21.25
CA SER A 574 9.37 15.88 -21.40
C SER A 574 9.82 14.79 -22.35
N PHE A 575 10.42 15.21 -23.46
CA PHE A 575 10.75 14.32 -24.57
C PHE A 575 11.99 13.46 -24.29
N ASN A 576 11.99 12.23 -24.81
CA ASN A 576 13.18 11.38 -24.80
C ASN A 576 14.05 11.72 -26.01
N PRO A 577 15.21 12.38 -25.85
CA PRO A 577 16.03 12.85 -26.97
C PRO A 577 16.51 11.71 -27.89
N ALA A 578 16.62 10.47 -27.37
CA ALA A 578 16.97 9.30 -28.17
C ALA A 578 15.82 8.78 -29.05
N LYS A 579 14.56 9.10 -28.72
CA LYS A 579 13.36 8.73 -29.51
C LYS A 579 12.84 9.88 -30.39
N THR A 580 12.96 11.12 -29.93
CA THR A 580 12.33 12.30 -30.56
C THR A 580 13.32 13.26 -31.22
N GLY A 581 14.63 13.06 -31.05
CA GLY A 581 15.68 13.98 -31.47
C GLY A 581 16.15 14.87 -30.32
N GLY A 582 17.47 15.16 -30.29
CA GLY A 582 18.12 15.89 -29.18
C GLY A 582 17.71 17.35 -29.01
N THR A 583 16.96 17.91 -29.95
CA THR A 583 16.47 19.30 -29.97
C THR A 583 14.94 19.39 -29.88
N ALA A 584 14.27 18.27 -29.58
CA ALA A 584 12.82 18.20 -29.40
C ALA A 584 12.35 19.03 -28.20
N GLU A 585 11.36 19.90 -28.41
CA GLU A 585 10.88 20.83 -27.37
C GLU A 585 9.35 20.80 -27.29
N TRP A 586 8.81 20.80 -26.06
CA TRP A 586 7.38 21.02 -25.78
C TRP A 586 7.16 22.47 -25.34
N ALA A 587 6.77 23.31 -26.30
CA ALA A 587 6.60 24.74 -26.15
C ALA A 587 5.15 25.13 -25.77
N ALA A 588 4.97 26.42 -25.47
CA ALA A 588 3.68 27.02 -25.13
C ALA A 588 2.56 26.70 -26.13
N GLY A 589 1.32 26.65 -25.65
CA GLY A 589 0.16 26.26 -26.47
C GLY A 589 0.14 24.79 -26.87
N LYS A 590 0.90 23.93 -26.17
CA LYS A 590 1.09 22.48 -26.44
C LYS A 590 1.66 22.22 -27.83
N THR A 591 2.75 22.92 -28.16
CA THR A 591 3.39 22.85 -29.47
C THR A 591 4.67 22.02 -29.38
N CYS A 592 4.74 20.93 -30.12
CA CYS A 592 5.94 20.11 -30.25
C CYS A 592 6.81 20.70 -31.35
N ASN A 593 8.03 21.15 -31.04
CA ASN A 593 8.98 21.69 -32.02
C ASN A 593 10.13 20.71 -32.27
N ASN A 594 10.65 20.73 -33.50
CA ASN A 594 11.88 20.05 -33.90
C ASN A 594 11.92 18.53 -33.64
N ILE A 595 10.74 17.88 -33.69
CA ILE A 595 10.57 16.45 -33.42
C ILE A 595 10.99 15.62 -34.64
N SER A 596 11.90 14.66 -34.48
CA SER A 596 12.35 13.76 -35.55
C SER A 596 11.19 12.98 -36.19
N CYS A 597 10.21 12.53 -35.39
CA CYS A 597 8.99 11.85 -35.87
C CYS A 597 8.08 12.73 -36.75
N HIS A 598 8.26 14.06 -36.71
CA HIS A 598 7.56 15.04 -37.56
C HIS A 598 8.53 15.72 -38.54
N ALA A 599 9.64 15.06 -38.90
CA ALA A 599 10.66 15.60 -39.80
C ALA A 599 11.18 17.01 -39.40
N GLY A 600 11.32 17.25 -38.09
CA GLY A 600 11.77 18.53 -37.53
C GLY A 600 10.72 19.64 -37.52
N ARG A 601 9.48 19.38 -37.95
CA ARG A 601 8.42 20.39 -38.06
C ARG A 601 7.70 20.61 -36.73
N SER A 602 7.16 21.82 -36.56
CA SER A 602 6.28 22.14 -35.45
C SER A 602 4.89 21.51 -35.64
N ALA A 603 4.37 20.88 -34.58
CA ALA A 603 3.06 20.26 -34.55
C ALA A 603 2.34 20.62 -33.24
N GLN A 604 1.06 21.00 -33.29
CA GLN A 604 0.30 21.29 -32.06
C GLN A 604 -0.55 20.10 -31.62
N TRP A 605 -0.50 19.78 -30.33
CA TRP A 605 -1.23 18.64 -29.76
C TRP A 605 -2.74 18.80 -29.93
N GLY A 606 -3.42 17.72 -30.35
CA GLY A 606 -4.84 17.72 -30.71
C GLY A 606 -5.14 18.13 -32.16
N GLN A 607 -4.16 18.53 -32.98
CA GLN A 607 -4.45 18.85 -34.38
C GLN A 607 -4.83 17.60 -35.22
N PRO A 608 -5.70 17.76 -36.23
CA PRO A 608 -5.93 16.75 -37.25
C PRO A 608 -4.62 16.36 -37.94
N GLY A 609 -4.46 15.08 -38.29
CA GLY A 609 -3.31 14.66 -39.08
C GLY A 609 -3.51 15.02 -40.55
N ASN A 610 -2.51 15.62 -41.19
CA ASN A 610 -2.42 15.76 -42.64
C ASN A 610 -1.06 15.19 -43.11
N CYS A 611 -0.97 14.85 -44.40
CA CYS A 611 0.27 14.27 -44.96
C CYS A 611 1.40 15.32 -45.00
N ASP A 612 1.05 16.60 -45.19
CA ASP A 612 1.98 17.73 -45.24
C ASP A 612 2.76 17.94 -43.92
N LEU A 613 2.27 17.41 -42.78
CA LEU A 613 2.96 17.49 -41.49
C LEU A 613 4.34 16.82 -41.52
N CYS A 614 4.53 15.78 -42.33
CA CYS A 614 5.80 15.06 -42.46
C CYS A 614 6.44 15.23 -43.85
N HIS A 615 5.64 15.25 -44.91
CA HIS A 615 6.11 15.43 -46.29
C HIS A 615 5.23 16.44 -47.03
N PRO A 616 5.63 17.73 -47.12
CA PRO A 616 4.83 18.74 -47.80
C PRO A 616 4.77 18.47 -49.30
N ALA A 617 3.65 18.81 -49.93
CA ALA A 617 3.47 18.65 -51.38
C ALA A 617 4.61 19.27 -52.23
N SER A 618 5.22 20.36 -51.75
CA SER A 618 6.35 21.05 -52.40
C SER A 618 7.66 20.25 -52.40
N SER A 619 7.81 19.22 -51.58
CA SER A 619 9.00 18.35 -51.54
C SER A 619 8.84 17.06 -52.37
N LEU A 620 7.67 16.83 -52.98
CA LEU A 620 7.43 15.66 -53.83
C LEU A 620 8.11 15.82 -55.20
N LYS A 621 9.19 15.07 -55.42
CA LYS A 621 9.99 15.09 -56.65
C LYS A 621 9.43 14.18 -57.76
N GLY A 622 9.85 14.43 -58.99
CA GLY A 622 9.48 13.66 -60.19
C GLY A 622 8.01 13.79 -60.60
N ALA A 623 7.48 12.74 -61.22
CA ALA A 623 6.16 12.71 -61.86
C ALA A 623 4.96 12.84 -60.90
N HIS A 624 5.17 12.97 -59.58
CA HIS A 624 4.14 13.49 -58.67
C HIS A 624 3.51 14.77 -59.21
N ASN A 625 4.30 15.64 -59.83
CA ASN A 625 3.82 16.88 -60.42
C ASN A 625 2.90 16.68 -61.65
N LYS A 626 2.80 15.47 -62.23
CA LYS A 626 1.86 15.10 -63.31
C LYS A 626 0.61 14.42 -62.78
N HIS A 627 0.71 13.77 -61.62
CA HIS A 627 -0.33 12.94 -61.01
C HIS A 627 -1.11 13.63 -59.87
N LEU A 628 -0.61 14.75 -59.34
CA LEU A 628 -1.20 15.55 -58.28
C LEU A 628 -1.33 17.03 -58.69
N SER A 629 -2.58 17.51 -58.85
CA SER A 629 -2.92 18.89 -59.23
C SER A 629 -2.90 19.90 -58.06
N GLY A 630 -1.84 19.89 -57.25
CA GLY A 630 -1.59 20.90 -56.19
C GLY A 630 -2.49 20.84 -54.94
N ALA A 631 -3.73 20.36 -55.06
CA ALA A 631 -4.62 20.09 -53.93
C ALA A 631 -4.32 18.70 -53.34
N MET A 632 -3.64 18.66 -52.18
CA MET A 632 -3.38 17.43 -51.43
C MET A 632 -4.71 16.72 -51.08
N PRO A 633 -4.88 15.43 -51.44
CA PRO A 633 -6.00 14.64 -50.98
C PRO A 633 -5.99 14.55 -49.44
N ARG A 634 -7.10 14.91 -48.78
CA ARG A 634 -7.14 14.97 -47.30
C ARG A 634 -6.92 13.62 -46.61
N PHE A 635 -7.12 12.49 -47.30
CA PHE A 635 -7.01 11.14 -46.73
C PHE A 635 -6.58 10.07 -47.75
N TYR A 636 -5.99 8.98 -47.27
CA TYR A 636 -5.62 7.79 -48.06
C TYR A 636 -6.80 7.10 -48.76
N THR A 637 -8.04 7.29 -48.29
CA THR A 637 -9.26 6.75 -48.90
C THR A 637 -9.64 7.40 -50.23
N TYR A 638 -8.96 8.48 -50.64
CA TYR A 638 -9.02 8.97 -52.02
C TYR A 638 -8.47 7.88 -52.97
N THR A 639 -9.38 7.23 -53.67
CA THR A 639 -9.12 6.07 -54.54
C THR A 639 -9.49 6.34 -56.00
N GLY A 640 -10.36 7.32 -56.28
CA GLY A 640 -10.77 7.68 -57.63
C GLY A 640 -9.79 8.58 -58.39
N ASN A 641 -10.10 8.79 -59.67
CA ASN A 641 -9.62 9.93 -60.45
C ASN A 641 -10.56 11.12 -60.20
N HIS A 642 -10.03 12.24 -59.72
CA HIS A 642 -10.77 13.48 -59.48
C HIS A 642 -10.35 14.62 -60.43
N SER A 643 -9.63 14.29 -61.50
CA SER A 643 -9.20 15.26 -62.51
C SER A 643 -10.39 15.89 -63.21
N TYR A 644 -10.31 17.19 -63.47
CA TYR A 644 -11.32 17.95 -64.20
C TYR A 644 -10.67 18.78 -65.31
N GLY A 645 -11.47 19.20 -66.29
CA GLY A 645 -11.01 20.02 -67.41
C GLY A 645 -10.02 19.31 -68.34
N SER A 646 -9.56 20.07 -69.33
CA SER A 646 -8.73 19.56 -70.42
C SER A 646 -7.27 19.38 -70.03
N ASP A 647 -6.55 18.63 -70.85
CA ASP A 647 -5.08 18.53 -70.80
C ASP A 647 -4.34 19.87 -70.84
N ALA A 648 -4.86 20.89 -71.54
CA ALA A 648 -4.37 22.26 -71.53
C ALA A 648 -4.36 22.90 -70.13
N THR A 649 -5.25 22.47 -69.22
CA THR A 649 -5.26 22.97 -67.82
C THR A 649 -4.24 22.26 -66.90
N GLY A 650 -3.62 21.18 -67.36
CA GLY A 650 -2.46 20.54 -66.72
C GLY A 650 -2.76 19.66 -65.50
N LYS A 651 -1.97 18.57 -65.36
CA LYS A 651 -1.85 17.66 -64.19
C LYS A 651 -3.10 16.87 -63.75
N TYR A 652 -3.03 15.54 -63.74
CA TYR A 652 -4.09 14.71 -63.16
C TYR A 652 -4.19 14.91 -61.64
N GLN A 653 -5.32 14.47 -61.07
CA GLN A 653 -5.59 14.43 -59.63
C GLN A 653 -5.96 13.01 -59.21
N PHE A 654 -4.95 12.15 -59.07
CA PHE A 654 -5.12 10.80 -58.55
C PHE A 654 -4.94 10.76 -57.03
N GLY A 655 -5.77 9.98 -56.34
CA GLY A 655 -5.59 9.73 -54.92
C GLY A 655 -4.36 8.86 -54.62
N CYS A 656 -3.67 9.12 -53.51
CA CYS A 656 -2.38 8.52 -53.17
C CYS A 656 -2.41 6.98 -53.10
N SER A 657 -3.55 6.38 -52.71
CA SER A 657 -3.69 4.93 -52.58
C SER A 657 -3.79 4.16 -53.90
N ASN A 658 -3.75 4.86 -55.05
CA ASN A 658 -3.53 4.23 -56.35
C ASN A 658 -2.09 3.73 -56.54
N CYS A 659 -1.13 4.34 -55.84
CA CYS A 659 0.29 3.97 -55.91
C CYS A 659 0.85 3.47 -54.57
N HIS A 660 0.34 4.00 -53.45
CA HIS A 660 0.79 3.65 -52.11
C HIS A 660 -0.20 2.69 -51.41
N PRO A 661 0.25 1.88 -50.44
CA PRO A 661 -0.64 1.10 -49.60
C PRO A 661 -1.57 2.00 -48.76
N LEU A 662 -2.80 1.55 -48.52
CA LEU A 662 -3.80 2.26 -47.70
C LEU A 662 -3.41 2.33 -46.22
N VAL A 663 -2.70 1.31 -45.74
CA VAL A 663 -2.19 1.19 -44.37
C VAL A 663 -0.71 0.83 -44.47
N ASN A 664 0.16 1.63 -43.84
CA ASN A 664 1.60 1.39 -43.83
C ASN A 664 2.17 1.60 -42.42
N ALA A 665 2.47 0.51 -41.71
CA ALA A 665 3.10 0.53 -40.40
C ALA A 665 4.52 1.17 -40.40
N ASN A 666 5.16 1.27 -41.57
CA ASN A 666 6.46 1.90 -41.75
C ASN A 666 6.37 3.35 -42.26
N HIS A 667 5.19 3.96 -42.36
CA HIS A 667 5.05 5.32 -42.92
C HIS A 667 5.87 6.37 -42.16
N ALA A 668 5.93 6.26 -40.83
CA ALA A 668 6.75 7.12 -39.97
C ALA A 668 8.24 6.73 -39.90
N ARG A 669 8.67 5.66 -40.60
CA ARG A 669 10.06 5.17 -40.63
C ARG A 669 10.84 5.61 -41.87
N GLY A 670 10.33 6.61 -42.60
CA GLY A 670 11.01 7.21 -43.77
C GLY A 670 11.00 6.36 -45.05
N GLN A 671 10.32 5.20 -45.07
CA GLN A 671 10.22 4.35 -46.26
C GLN A 671 8.98 4.67 -47.10
N VAL A 672 9.19 5.07 -48.35
CA VAL A 672 8.13 5.21 -49.36
C VAL A 672 7.85 3.86 -50.00
N LEU A 673 6.74 3.24 -49.61
CA LEU A 673 6.29 1.96 -50.17
C LEU A 673 5.27 2.17 -51.29
N LEU A 674 5.39 1.36 -52.33
CA LEU A 674 4.48 1.24 -53.46
C LEU A 674 3.68 -0.07 -53.34
N ASP A 675 2.39 -0.02 -53.65
CA ASP A 675 1.50 -1.17 -53.68
C ASP A 675 0.52 -1.07 -54.86
N PHE A 676 0.89 -1.74 -55.95
CA PHE A 676 0.12 -1.80 -57.19
C PHE A 676 -0.72 -3.08 -57.32
N ARG A 677 -0.83 -3.90 -56.27
CA ARG A 677 -1.53 -5.19 -56.33
C ARG A 677 -3.04 -4.99 -56.58
N PRO A 678 -3.64 -5.68 -57.57
CA PRO A 678 -5.06 -5.52 -57.89
C PRO A 678 -6.02 -6.13 -56.87
N THR A 679 -5.51 -6.93 -55.92
CA THR A 679 -6.25 -7.42 -54.75
C THR A 679 -5.32 -7.45 -53.53
N VAL A 680 -5.86 -7.13 -52.34
CA VAL A 680 -5.13 -7.19 -51.06
C VAL A 680 -6.03 -7.88 -50.03
N PRO A 681 -5.59 -8.97 -49.36
CA PRO A 681 -6.40 -9.64 -48.35
C PRO A 681 -6.83 -8.67 -47.24
N GLY A 682 -8.14 -8.66 -46.93
CA GLY A 682 -8.72 -7.79 -45.89
C GLY A 682 -8.75 -6.30 -46.20
N GLN A 683 -8.41 -5.85 -47.43
CA GLN A 683 -8.44 -4.43 -47.80
C GLN A 683 -9.05 -4.22 -49.20
N SER A 684 -10.02 -3.32 -49.30
CA SER A 684 -10.54 -2.85 -50.59
C SER A 684 -9.48 -2.03 -51.34
N VAL A 685 -9.35 -2.23 -52.65
CA VAL A 685 -8.46 -1.44 -53.53
C VAL A 685 -9.25 -0.43 -54.37
N SER A 686 -8.57 0.54 -54.99
CA SER A 686 -9.22 1.44 -55.95
C SER A 686 -9.64 0.73 -57.24
N LEU A 687 -10.61 1.30 -57.96
CA LEU A 687 -11.02 0.80 -59.28
C LEU A 687 -9.87 0.84 -60.31
N LEU A 688 -8.98 1.84 -60.22
CA LEU A 688 -7.80 1.90 -61.09
C LEU A 688 -6.81 0.80 -60.74
N ARG A 689 -6.50 0.59 -59.46
CA ARG A 689 -5.57 -0.46 -59.01
C ARG A 689 -6.12 -1.87 -59.26
N SER A 690 -7.44 -2.10 -59.12
CA SER A 690 -8.05 -3.41 -59.40
C SER A 690 -7.93 -3.84 -60.86
N LYS A 691 -7.61 -2.92 -61.77
CA LYS A 691 -7.34 -3.19 -63.19
C LYS A 691 -5.85 -3.28 -63.54
N ASN A 692 -4.94 -3.16 -62.57
CA ASN A 692 -3.54 -3.52 -62.77
C ASN A 692 -3.42 -5.03 -63.07
N ARG A 693 -2.33 -5.44 -63.72
CA ARG A 693 -2.16 -6.84 -64.13
C ARG A 693 -2.16 -7.78 -62.92
N SER A 694 -2.91 -8.87 -63.02
CA SER A 694 -3.05 -9.91 -61.97
C SER A 694 -1.73 -10.56 -61.52
N THR A 695 -0.66 -10.45 -62.33
CA THR A 695 0.68 -10.93 -62.00
C THR A 695 1.40 -10.07 -60.95
N ILE A 696 0.87 -8.91 -60.56
CA ILE A 696 1.44 -8.06 -59.51
C ILE A 696 1.01 -8.59 -58.15
N THR A 697 1.92 -9.29 -57.46
CA THR A 697 1.66 -9.95 -56.16
C THR A 697 2.47 -9.38 -54.99
N THR A 698 3.52 -8.61 -55.26
CA THR A 698 4.40 -7.99 -54.23
C THR A 698 4.17 -6.49 -54.09
N PHE A 699 4.40 -5.98 -52.87
CA PHE A 699 4.46 -4.55 -52.55
C PHE A 699 5.79 -4.28 -51.84
N GLY A 700 6.26 -3.03 -51.83
CA GLY A 700 7.56 -2.71 -51.24
C GLY A 700 8.12 -1.37 -51.75
N VAL A 701 9.42 -1.18 -51.66
CA VAL A 701 10.09 -0.06 -52.36
C VAL A 701 10.14 -0.32 -53.87
N ALA A 702 10.38 0.71 -54.68
CA ALA A 702 10.62 0.53 -56.11
C ALA A 702 11.77 -0.46 -56.36
N GLY A 703 11.66 -1.27 -57.43
CA GLY A 703 12.54 -2.40 -57.74
C GLY A 703 12.11 -3.71 -57.07
N VAL A 704 11.43 -3.65 -55.92
CA VAL A 704 10.88 -4.81 -55.19
C VAL A 704 9.36 -4.91 -55.35
N ALA A 705 8.67 -3.78 -55.39
CA ALA A 705 7.23 -3.71 -55.62
C ALA A 705 6.90 -4.18 -57.04
N GLY A 706 6.01 -5.17 -57.15
CA GLY A 706 5.49 -5.64 -58.42
C GLY A 706 4.78 -4.49 -59.14
N GLY A 707 5.02 -4.37 -60.44
CA GLY A 707 4.59 -3.21 -61.22
C GLY A 707 5.62 -2.09 -61.32
N THR A 708 6.81 -2.27 -60.73
CA THR A 708 8.02 -1.49 -61.08
C THR A 708 9.03 -2.36 -61.83
N ASP A 709 9.87 -1.73 -62.65
CA ASP A 709 11.01 -2.39 -63.29
C ASP A 709 12.07 -2.81 -62.24
N PRO A 710 12.68 -4.01 -62.33
CA PRO A 710 13.66 -4.48 -61.34
C PRO A 710 14.90 -3.59 -61.17
N THR A 711 15.24 -2.73 -62.15
CA THR A 711 16.34 -1.75 -62.05
C THR A 711 15.92 -0.43 -61.37
N SER A 712 14.68 -0.33 -60.87
CA SER A 712 14.19 0.86 -60.19
C SER A 712 14.81 1.00 -58.79
N VAL A 713 15.34 2.17 -58.48
CA VAL A 713 15.93 2.55 -57.19
C VAL A 713 15.22 3.81 -56.66
N PRO A 714 14.59 3.76 -55.47
CA PRO A 714 13.93 4.92 -54.88
C PRO A 714 14.85 6.14 -54.79
N GLY A 715 14.38 7.30 -55.24
CA GLY A 715 15.14 8.55 -55.22
C GLY A 715 16.10 8.76 -56.39
N SER A 716 16.29 7.76 -57.27
CA SER A 716 17.21 7.86 -58.41
C SER A 716 16.59 7.45 -59.75
N ARG A 717 15.87 6.32 -59.83
CA ARG A 717 15.28 5.80 -61.07
C ARG A 717 14.03 5.00 -60.75
N VAL A 718 12.87 5.33 -61.31
CA VAL A 718 11.67 4.49 -61.21
C VAL A 718 10.99 4.38 -62.56
N VAL A 719 10.73 3.15 -63.01
CA VAL A 719 9.94 2.85 -64.20
C VAL A 719 8.79 1.93 -63.79
N CYS A 720 7.56 2.27 -64.19
CA CYS A 720 6.37 1.48 -63.91
C CYS A 720 6.02 0.57 -65.11
N LEU A 721 5.54 -0.63 -64.79
CA LEU A 721 5.20 -1.70 -65.74
C LEU A 721 3.85 -2.31 -65.33
N ASN A 722 3.03 -2.74 -66.28
CA ASN A 722 1.79 -3.49 -65.99
C ASN A 722 0.74 -2.74 -65.13
N VAL A 723 0.80 -1.40 -65.07
CA VAL A 723 -0.12 -0.52 -64.31
C VAL A 723 -1.20 0.04 -65.23
N TYR A 724 -2.47 -0.06 -64.83
CA TYR A 724 -3.64 0.32 -65.64
C TYR A 724 -3.63 1.77 -66.13
N CYS A 725 -3.17 2.70 -65.30
CA CYS A 725 -3.07 4.13 -65.66
C CYS A 725 -2.10 4.40 -66.82
N HIS A 726 -1.28 3.41 -67.18
CA HIS A 726 -0.36 3.41 -68.31
C HIS A 726 -0.71 2.26 -69.26
N SER A 727 -1.99 2.15 -69.63
CA SER A 727 -2.47 1.16 -70.59
C SER A 727 -3.38 1.80 -71.65
N ASN A 728 -3.70 1.04 -72.69
CA ASN A 728 -4.73 1.40 -73.68
C ASN A 728 -6.17 1.49 -73.13
N GLY A 729 -6.39 1.14 -71.86
CA GLY A 729 -7.72 1.15 -71.22
C GLY A 729 -8.69 0.07 -71.72
N TYR A 730 -8.27 -0.85 -72.60
CA TYR A 730 -9.17 -1.82 -73.22
C TYR A 730 -9.56 -2.92 -72.22
N ALA A 731 -10.82 -2.89 -71.76
CA ALA A 731 -11.28 -3.67 -70.62
C ALA A 731 -11.17 -5.20 -70.76
N GLY A 732 -11.18 -5.75 -71.98
CA GLY A 732 -11.04 -7.19 -72.23
C GLY A 732 -9.59 -7.67 -72.19
N THR A 733 -8.66 -6.91 -72.76
CA THR A 733 -7.23 -7.24 -72.77
C THR A 733 -6.40 -5.96 -72.75
N PRO A 734 -6.09 -5.40 -71.56
CA PRO A 734 -5.32 -4.17 -71.47
C PRO A 734 -3.89 -4.38 -71.99
N VAL A 735 -3.48 -3.54 -72.94
CA VAL A 735 -2.08 -3.43 -73.37
C VAL A 735 -1.42 -2.37 -72.51
N TYR A 736 -0.49 -2.80 -71.66
CA TYR A 736 0.23 -1.91 -70.75
C TYR A 736 1.47 -1.34 -71.42
N ALA A 737 1.59 -0.01 -71.45
CA ALA A 737 2.79 0.70 -71.86
C ALA A 737 3.83 0.69 -70.72
N VAL A 738 5.10 0.73 -71.10
CA VAL A 738 6.22 1.04 -70.19
C VAL A 738 6.22 2.54 -69.95
N THR A 739 6.33 2.99 -68.70
CA THR A 739 6.42 4.44 -68.44
C THR A 739 7.79 4.99 -68.80
N PRO A 740 7.89 6.29 -69.09
CA PRO A 740 9.14 7.00 -68.92
C PRO A 740 9.63 6.89 -67.48
N GLU A 741 10.91 7.21 -67.28
CA GLU A 741 11.52 7.33 -65.96
C GLU A 741 10.80 8.42 -65.13
N TRP A 742 10.55 8.15 -63.85
CA TRP A 742 9.70 8.96 -62.97
C TRP A 742 10.26 10.34 -62.63
N TYR A 743 11.58 10.50 -62.51
CA TYR A 743 12.19 11.76 -62.11
C TYR A 743 12.40 12.71 -63.29
N GLU A 744 12.86 12.20 -64.43
CA GLU A 744 13.27 13.03 -65.59
C GLU A 744 12.72 12.58 -66.95
N GLY A 745 12.02 11.44 -67.03
CA GLY A 745 11.51 10.88 -68.27
C GLY A 745 10.29 11.60 -68.87
N SER A 746 10.12 11.43 -70.19
CA SER A 746 8.91 11.83 -70.93
C SER A 746 8.57 10.82 -72.02
N PHE A 747 7.31 10.78 -72.45
CA PHE A 747 6.87 9.99 -73.61
C PHE A 747 7.38 10.64 -74.90
N THR A 748 7.87 9.85 -75.85
CA THR A 748 8.42 10.33 -77.12
C THR A 748 7.35 10.44 -78.20
N GLY A 749 7.43 11.47 -79.04
CA GLY A 749 6.48 11.67 -80.14
C GLY A 749 5.07 12.05 -79.68
N ASP A 750 4.04 11.51 -80.32
CA ASP A 750 2.66 11.81 -79.97
C ASP A 750 2.14 10.99 -78.78
N ARG A 751 1.64 11.69 -77.75
CA ARG A 751 1.11 11.12 -76.50
C ARG A 751 -0.08 10.16 -76.68
N CYS A 752 -0.97 10.41 -77.64
CA CYS A 752 -2.10 9.55 -77.95
C CYS A 752 -1.62 8.28 -78.67
N SER A 753 -0.54 8.39 -79.46
CA SER A 753 0.12 7.24 -80.07
C SER A 753 0.71 6.28 -79.03
N ASN A 754 1.35 6.81 -77.98
CA ASN A 754 2.00 6.02 -76.93
C ASN A 754 1.06 5.07 -76.17
N CYS A 755 -0.25 5.35 -76.11
CA CYS A 755 -1.23 4.52 -75.38
C CYS A 755 -2.36 3.96 -76.26
N HIS A 756 -2.67 4.57 -77.41
CA HIS A 756 -3.79 4.19 -78.29
C HIS A 756 -3.41 4.14 -79.78
N GLY A 757 -2.15 4.39 -80.16
CA GLY A 757 -1.73 4.36 -81.57
C GLY A 757 -2.37 5.43 -82.47
N ASN A 758 -2.85 6.55 -81.90
CA ASN A 758 -3.65 7.63 -82.53
C ASN A 758 -5.03 7.22 -83.08
N SER A 759 -5.26 5.93 -83.22
CA SER A 759 -6.54 5.24 -83.12
C SER A 759 -6.20 3.76 -82.89
N PRO A 760 -6.91 3.01 -82.02
CA PRO A 760 -6.56 1.62 -81.74
C PRO A 760 -6.46 0.78 -83.02
N ASN A 761 -5.36 0.04 -83.14
CA ASN A 761 -4.89 -0.58 -84.38
C ASN A 761 -4.16 -1.90 -84.10
N GLY A 762 -3.57 -2.53 -85.13
CA GLY A 762 -2.90 -3.82 -84.99
C GLY A 762 -1.72 -3.86 -84.01
N THR A 763 -1.07 -2.72 -83.74
CA THR A 763 0.04 -2.61 -82.78
C THR A 763 -0.44 -2.34 -81.36
N ILE A 764 -1.49 -1.51 -81.22
CA ILE A 764 -2.12 -1.18 -79.94
C ILE A 764 -3.62 -1.45 -80.09
N ALA A 765 -4.01 -2.69 -79.79
CA ALA A 765 -5.37 -3.17 -79.98
C ALA A 765 -6.40 -2.37 -79.16
N GLY A 766 -7.60 -2.24 -79.72
CA GLY A 766 -8.81 -1.81 -79.01
C GLY A 766 -9.91 -2.84 -79.22
N SER A 767 -11.17 -2.43 -79.03
CA SER A 767 -12.30 -3.25 -79.49
C SER A 767 -12.35 -3.32 -81.02
N ALA A 768 -12.94 -4.40 -81.55
CA ALA A 768 -13.13 -4.61 -82.98
C ALA A 768 -13.86 -3.46 -83.69
N ALA A 769 -14.77 -2.77 -82.98
CA ALA A 769 -15.44 -1.57 -83.46
C ALA A 769 -14.50 -0.44 -83.92
N HIS A 770 -13.27 -0.33 -83.38
CA HIS A 770 -12.34 0.72 -83.83
C HIS A 770 -11.93 0.51 -85.29
N SER A 771 -11.43 -0.68 -85.63
CA SER A 771 -11.04 -1.04 -87.00
C SER A 771 -12.18 -0.89 -88.01
N ALA A 772 -13.43 -1.13 -87.61
CA ALA A 772 -14.60 -0.93 -88.47
C ALA A 772 -14.96 0.56 -88.71
N HIS A 773 -14.56 1.47 -87.81
CA HIS A 773 -15.01 2.88 -87.82
C HIS A 773 -13.91 3.93 -88.04
N VAL A 774 -12.63 3.56 -88.05
CA VAL A 774 -11.43 4.45 -88.14
C VAL A 774 -11.49 5.51 -89.25
N VAL A 775 -12.26 5.30 -90.33
CA VAL A 775 -12.40 6.24 -91.46
C VAL A 775 -13.81 6.82 -91.62
N GLY A 776 -14.83 6.21 -91.01
CA GLY A 776 -16.22 6.72 -90.98
C GLY A 776 -16.98 6.72 -92.32
N ILE A 777 -17.86 5.74 -92.51
CA ILE A 777 -18.90 5.68 -93.57
C ILE A 777 -18.44 6.11 -94.98
N HIS A 778 -17.26 5.60 -95.34
CA HIS A 778 -16.79 5.34 -96.70
C HIS A 778 -16.14 6.49 -97.49
N ALA A 779 -15.06 7.09 -96.97
CA ALA A 779 -14.15 7.89 -97.78
C ALA A 779 -13.66 7.15 -99.06
N GLY A 780 -13.52 5.82 -98.98
CA GLY A 780 -13.17 4.94 -100.12
C GLY A 780 -14.33 4.57 -101.07
N ASP A 781 -15.57 5.01 -100.83
CA ASP A 781 -16.72 4.79 -101.72
C ASP A 781 -17.40 6.10 -102.15
N ILE A 782 -16.76 7.25 -101.91
CA ILE A 782 -17.27 8.54 -102.40
C ILE A 782 -17.22 8.54 -103.93
N PHE A 783 -18.38 8.79 -104.52
CA PHE A 783 -18.57 8.79 -105.96
C PHE A 783 -18.08 10.10 -106.58
N SER A 784 -17.48 10.03 -107.77
CA SER A 784 -16.96 11.21 -108.48
C SER A 784 -18.05 12.12 -109.07
N GLY A 785 -19.30 11.66 -109.08
CA GLY A 785 -20.41 12.28 -109.82
C GLY A 785 -20.51 11.83 -111.29
N GLY A 786 -19.56 11.01 -111.77
CA GLY A 786 -19.52 10.47 -113.14
C GLY A 786 -19.65 8.95 -113.17
N ILE A 787 -18.57 8.25 -113.54
CA ILE A 787 -18.45 6.80 -113.38
C ILE A 787 -17.22 6.54 -112.49
N GLY A 788 -17.43 5.89 -111.34
CA GLY A 788 -16.34 5.47 -110.44
C GLY A 788 -16.21 6.26 -109.13
N LYS A 789 -15.12 5.97 -108.40
CA LYS A 789 -14.79 6.51 -107.08
C LYS A 789 -13.85 7.71 -107.19
N LEU A 790 -13.84 8.59 -106.18
CA LEU A 790 -12.83 9.65 -106.06
C LEU A 790 -11.47 9.08 -105.63
N SER A 791 -10.39 9.71 -106.12
CA SER A 791 -9.03 9.44 -105.66
C SER A 791 -8.80 10.01 -104.26
N ALA A 792 -7.90 9.37 -103.51
CA ALA A 792 -7.42 9.90 -102.22
C ALA A 792 -6.85 11.32 -102.37
N GLY A 793 -7.06 12.18 -101.37
CA GLY A 793 -6.63 13.58 -101.41
C GLY A 793 -7.50 14.53 -102.27
N SER A 794 -8.61 14.06 -102.85
CA SER A 794 -9.55 14.93 -103.59
C SER A 794 -10.09 16.07 -102.73
N GLY A 795 -10.00 17.31 -103.22
CA GLY A 795 -10.40 18.53 -102.49
C GLY A 795 -11.79 19.11 -102.85
N GLY A 796 -12.13 20.24 -102.23
CA GLY A 796 -13.36 20.98 -102.48
C GLY A 796 -14.63 20.33 -101.91
N ASN A 797 -15.80 20.71 -102.41
CA ASN A 797 -17.10 20.26 -101.88
C ASN A 797 -17.33 18.74 -101.98
N VAL A 798 -16.56 18.00 -102.78
CA VAL A 798 -16.72 16.54 -102.91
C VAL A 798 -16.02 15.75 -101.77
N SER A 799 -15.09 16.36 -101.02
CA SER A 799 -14.31 15.73 -99.95
C SER A 799 -15.13 15.13 -98.79
N HIS A 800 -14.55 14.18 -98.05
CA HIS A 800 -15.15 13.58 -96.84
C HIS A 800 -15.06 14.44 -95.56
N GLY A 801 -14.21 15.48 -95.57
CA GLY A 801 -14.03 16.40 -94.44
C GLY A 801 -15.00 17.59 -94.40
N VAL A 802 -15.95 17.68 -95.33
CA VAL A 802 -16.93 18.78 -95.39
C VAL A 802 -18.10 18.47 -94.44
N ALA A 803 -18.04 19.01 -93.22
CA ALA A 803 -18.96 18.67 -92.13
C ALA A 803 -20.47 18.79 -92.46
N ALA A 804 -20.85 19.69 -93.37
CA ALA A 804 -22.22 19.86 -93.83
C ALA A 804 -22.73 18.75 -94.77
N GLN A 805 -21.85 17.86 -95.24
CA GLN A 805 -22.14 16.85 -96.26
C GLN A 805 -21.55 15.46 -95.97
N ALA A 806 -20.59 15.37 -95.05
CA ALA A 806 -19.97 14.12 -94.63
C ALA A 806 -19.48 14.27 -93.17
N THR A 807 -19.95 13.39 -92.30
CA THR A 807 -19.48 13.29 -90.91
C THR A 807 -18.21 12.45 -90.88
N THR A 808 -17.08 13.08 -90.53
CA THR A 808 -15.87 12.34 -90.19
C THR A 808 -16.06 11.64 -88.83
N ILE A 809 -15.92 10.32 -88.78
CA ILE A 809 -15.92 9.57 -87.52
C ILE A 809 -14.52 9.60 -86.92
N ASN A 810 -14.42 9.98 -85.65
CA ASN A 810 -13.17 10.07 -84.89
C ASN A 810 -13.48 9.79 -83.40
N CYS A 811 -12.47 9.87 -82.53
CA CYS A 811 -12.60 9.67 -81.09
C CYS A 811 -13.78 10.46 -80.49
N ASN A 812 -13.98 11.71 -80.93
CA ASN A 812 -15.06 12.57 -80.44
C ASN A 812 -16.47 12.15 -80.85
N THR A 813 -16.62 11.21 -81.80
CA THR A 813 -17.93 10.66 -82.19
C THR A 813 -18.45 9.73 -81.11
N CYS A 814 -17.59 8.93 -80.48
CA CYS A 814 -18.01 7.91 -79.50
C CYS A 814 -17.52 8.20 -78.07
N HIS A 815 -16.51 9.04 -77.88
CA HIS A 815 -15.92 9.43 -76.59
C HIS A 815 -16.01 10.95 -76.37
N ASN A 816 -17.12 11.58 -76.78
CA ASN A 816 -17.25 13.05 -76.81
C ASN A 816 -17.02 13.72 -75.45
N ALA A 817 -17.41 13.05 -74.36
CA ALA A 817 -17.15 13.50 -73.01
C ALA A 817 -15.64 13.64 -72.69
N THR A 818 -14.79 12.84 -73.33
CA THR A 818 -13.34 12.73 -73.08
C THR A 818 -12.51 13.47 -74.11
N VAL A 819 -12.89 13.40 -75.39
CA VAL A 819 -12.26 14.08 -76.53
C VAL A 819 -13.35 14.76 -77.33
N THR A 820 -13.35 16.08 -77.43
CA THR A 820 -14.35 16.83 -78.24
C THR A 820 -13.87 17.15 -79.65
N TYR A 821 -12.56 17.10 -79.89
CA TYR A 821 -11.93 17.52 -81.14
C TYR A 821 -12.20 16.52 -82.28
N SER A 822 -12.73 17.00 -83.41
CA SER A 822 -13.17 16.17 -84.54
C SER A 822 -12.07 15.74 -85.50
N ARG A 823 -10.89 16.37 -85.41
CA ARG A 823 -9.74 16.10 -86.29
C ARG A 823 -8.64 15.37 -85.54
N ASN A 824 -7.88 14.55 -86.25
CA ASN A 824 -6.64 13.95 -85.75
C ASN A 824 -5.76 13.61 -86.96
N ASP A 825 -4.98 14.59 -87.44
CA ASP A 825 -4.09 14.40 -88.58
C ASP A 825 -2.93 13.42 -88.31
N ARG A 826 -2.67 13.11 -87.02
CA ARG A 826 -1.68 12.11 -86.57
C ARG A 826 -2.20 10.67 -86.58
N ASN A 827 -3.48 10.44 -86.89
CA ASN A 827 -4.02 9.10 -87.14
C ASN A 827 -3.38 8.51 -88.42
N THR A 828 -2.92 7.26 -88.36
CA THR A 828 -2.27 6.57 -89.48
C THR A 828 -3.19 6.35 -90.69
N ALA A 829 -4.52 6.42 -90.50
CA ALA A 829 -5.48 6.40 -91.60
C ALA A 829 -5.66 7.78 -92.28
N CYS A 830 -5.24 8.86 -91.62
CA CYS A 830 -5.41 10.24 -92.09
C CYS A 830 -4.11 10.85 -92.64
N ASN A 831 -2.97 10.51 -92.04
CA ASN A 831 -1.67 11.16 -92.30
C ASN A 831 -1.11 10.95 -93.72
N SER A 832 -1.61 9.96 -94.46
CA SER A 832 -1.25 9.69 -95.86
C SER A 832 -1.94 10.61 -96.86
N CYS A 833 -3.05 11.25 -96.46
CA CYS A 833 -3.91 12.08 -97.32
C CYS A 833 -4.05 13.52 -96.83
N HIS A 834 -3.67 13.81 -95.58
CA HIS A 834 -3.68 15.14 -94.99
C HIS A 834 -2.25 15.56 -94.62
N SER A 835 -1.84 16.74 -95.09
CA SER A 835 -0.58 17.38 -94.67
C SER A 835 -0.61 17.68 -93.17
N ALA A 836 0.41 17.23 -92.44
CA ALA A 836 0.51 17.41 -91.00
C ALA A 836 0.42 18.89 -90.59
N GLY A 837 -0.63 19.24 -89.86
CA GLY A 837 -0.86 20.56 -89.29
C GLY A 837 -0.78 20.51 -87.76
N SER A 838 -1.45 21.44 -87.11
CA SER A 838 -1.58 21.51 -85.65
C SER A 838 -2.83 20.79 -85.11
N ASP A 839 -3.57 20.05 -85.95
CA ASP A 839 -4.91 19.52 -85.64
C ASP A 839 -4.85 18.13 -84.98
N PHE A 840 -4.14 18.05 -83.84
CA PHE A 840 -4.01 16.85 -83.03
C PHE A 840 -5.13 16.70 -81.99
N ALA A 841 -5.48 15.45 -81.65
CA ALA A 841 -6.51 15.18 -80.65
C ALA A 841 -6.13 15.68 -79.23
N GLN A 842 -7.09 16.29 -78.55
CA GLN A 842 -6.94 16.82 -77.19
C GLN A 842 -7.94 16.18 -76.22
N ILE A 843 -7.48 15.92 -75.00
CA ILE A 843 -8.32 15.40 -73.91
C ILE A 843 -9.09 16.58 -73.34
N ALA A 844 -10.38 16.66 -73.65
CA ALA A 844 -11.29 17.71 -73.18
C ALA A 844 -11.67 17.53 -71.69
N ASN A 845 -11.77 16.28 -71.23
CA ASN A 845 -12.01 15.96 -69.83
C ASN A 845 -11.16 14.79 -69.36
N ARG A 846 -10.31 15.06 -68.36
CA ARG A 846 -9.41 14.05 -67.79
C ARG A 846 -10.09 13.14 -66.76
N GLY A 847 -11.26 13.53 -66.24
CA GLY A 847 -12.08 12.72 -65.34
C GLY A 847 -12.74 11.53 -66.03
N THR A 848 -12.88 11.58 -67.36
CA THR A 848 -13.41 10.49 -68.21
C THR A 848 -12.34 9.86 -69.11
N HIS A 849 -11.05 10.15 -68.85
CA HIS A 849 -9.93 9.56 -69.60
C HIS A 849 -9.32 8.37 -68.85
N VAL A 850 -8.83 8.58 -67.62
CA VAL A 850 -8.17 7.53 -66.82
C VAL A 850 -8.97 7.29 -65.53
N ASN A 851 -10.15 6.69 -65.62
CA ASN A 851 -11.05 6.48 -64.48
C ASN A 851 -11.45 5.01 -64.21
N GLY A 852 -10.94 4.07 -65.01
CA GLY A 852 -11.27 2.65 -64.89
C GLY A 852 -12.54 2.23 -65.61
N ARG A 853 -13.07 3.04 -66.53
CA ARG A 853 -14.24 2.75 -67.37
C ARG A 853 -13.92 3.05 -68.83
N VAL A 854 -14.74 2.50 -69.73
CA VAL A 854 -14.77 2.88 -71.15
C VAL A 854 -15.96 3.83 -71.30
N ASP A 855 -15.69 5.12 -71.23
CA ASP A 855 -16.76 6.14 -71.26
C ASP A 855 -17.19 6.42 -72.71
N ILE A 856 -18.34 5.87 -73.08
CA ILE A 856 -19.01 6.14 -74.36
C ILE A 856 -19.98 7.32 -74.17
N ALA A 857 -19.83 8.35 -75.00
CA ALA A 857 -20.68 9.52 -75.04
C ALA A 857 -20.71 10.10 -76.47
N PHE A 858 -21.90 10.32 -77.01
CA PHE A 858 -22.12 10.82 -78.36
C PHE A 858 -22.31 12.35 -78.40
N PRO A 859 -21.89 13.04 -79.47
CA PRO A 859 -21.89 14.51 -79.58
C PRO A 859 -23.27 15.16 -79.85
N GLY A 860 -24.39 14.45 -79.71
CA GLY A 860 -25.71 15.01 -80.02
C GLY A 860 -25.92 15.42 -81.48
N THR A 861 -25.09 14.90 -82.40
CA THR A 861 -24.97 15.39 -83.79
C THR A 861 -25.64 14.43 -84.78
N THR A 862 -26.32 14.96 -85.81
CA THR A 862 -26.81 14.15 -86.94
C THR A 862 -25.67 13.68 -87.84
N VAL A 863 -25.75 12.45 -88.31
CA VAL A 863 -24.73 11.85 -89.16
C VAL A 863 -25.07 12.15 -90.62
N VAL A 864 -24.08 12.56 -91.40
CA VAL A 864 -24.21 12.85 -92.82
C VAL A 864 -23.28 11.93 -93.60
N SER A 865 -23.78 11.30 -94.67
CA SER A 865 -23.00 10.35 -95.48
C SER A 865 -23.17 10.59 -96.98
N LYS A 866 -22.06 10.49 -97.72
CA LYS A 866 -22.03 10.47 -99.19
C LYS A 866 -22.18 9.05 -99.77
N ALA A 867 -22.20 8.02 -98.91
CA ALA A 867 -22.44 6.63 -99.31
C ALA A 867 -23.94 6.37 -99.55
N GLN A 868 -24.51 7.07 -100.52
CA GLN A 868 -25.93 7.00 -100.84
C GLN A 868 -26.32 5.64 -101.42
N LEU A 869 -27.44 5.10 -100.92
CA LEU A 869 -28.11 3.93 -101.52
C LEU A 869 -28.86 4.30 -102.80
N ARG A 870 -29.01 3.32 -103.70
CA ARG A 870 -29.82 3.42 -104.93
C ARG A 870 -31.26 3.86 -104.58
N PRO A 871 -31.95 4.67 -105.41
CA PRO A 871 -33.26 5.22 -105.05
C PRO A 871 -34.31 4.18 -104.64
N ALA A 872 -34.40 3.05 -105.35
CA ALA A 872 -35.33 1.97 -105.03
C ALA A 872 -35.06 1.35 -103.65
N SER A 873 -33.80 1.00 -103.36
CA SER A 873 -33.38 0.53 -102.04
C SER A 873 -33.64 1.60 -100.97
N PHE A 874 -33.27 2.85 -101.24
CA PHE A 874 -33.43 3.97 -100.30
C PHE A 874 -34.89 4.20 -99.89
N ALA A 875 -35.85 4.10 -100.81
CA ALA A 875 -37.27 4.20 -100.51
C ALA A 875 -37.72 3.13 -99.49
N SER A 876 -37.25 1.88 -99.64
CA SER A 876 -37.54 0.77 -98.72
C SER A 876 -37.04 1.03 -97.29
N TYR A 877 -35.94 1.79 -97.13
CA TYR A 877 -35.33 2.08 -95.82
C TYR A 877 -35.75 3.43 -95.19
N THR A 878 -36.61 4.22 -95.85
CA THR A 878 -36.91 5.61 -95.44
C THR A 878 -38.37 5.99 -95.29
N ALA A 879 -39.28 5.02 -95.47
CA ALA A 879 -40.70 5.10 -95.11
C ALA A 879 -40.94 5.54 -93.64
N ALA A 880 -42.20 5.68 -93.22
CA ALA A 880 -42.52 6.09 -91.85
C ALA A 880 -41.88 5.15 -90.82
N GLY A 881 -40.90 5.66 -90.05
CA GLY A 881 -40.04 4.88 -89.13
C GLY A 881 -38.58 4.66 -89.59
N GLY A 882 -38.25 4.89 -90.87
CA GLY A 882 -36.90 4.69 -91.42
C GLY A 882 -35.87 5.76 -91.05
N TYR A 883 -34.57 5.45 -91.18
CA TYR A 883 -33.48 6.11 -90.44
C TYR A 883 -32.78 7.32 -91.10
N TRP A 884 -32.93 7.52 -92.42
CA TRP A 884 -32.22 8.56 -93.18
C TRP A 884 -33.13 9.44 -94.04
N THR A 885 -32.65 10.62 -94.40
CA THR A 885 -33.28 11.60 -95.30
C THR A 885 -32.34 11.90 -96.47
N ARG A 886 -32.86 11.87 -97.69
CA ARG A 886 -32.14 12.19 -98.94
C ARG A 886 -32.10 13.70 -99.11
N ASN A 887 -30.91 14.30 -99.15
CA ASN A 887 -30.77 15.73 -99.41
C ASN A 887 -30.60 15.98 -100.91
N GLY A 888 -31.09 17.13 -101.39
CA GLY A 888 -30.94 17.56 -102.78
C GLY A 888 -31.69 16.73 -103.83
N GLY A 889 -32.52 15.76 -103.46
CA GLY A 889 -33.35 14.94 -104.35
C GLY A 889 -32.59 13.95 -105.25
N ASN A 890 -31.27 14.09 -105.37
CA ASN A 890 -30.45 13.40 -106.35
C ASN A 890 -29.66 12.23 -105.76
N TYR A 891 -29.49 11.17 -106.56
CA TYR A 891 -28.61 10.03 -106.25
C TYR A 891 -27.30 10.19 -107.01
N LYS A 892 -26.18 10.32 -106.28
CA LYS A 892 -24.81 10.36 -106.83
C LYS A 892 -24.55 11.43 -107.90
N ALA A 893 -25.34 12.51 -107.93
CA ALA A 893 -25.17 13.63 -108.86
C ALA A 893 -24.46 14.80 -108.17
N GLY A 894 -23.14 14.90 -108.39
CA GLY A 894 -22.32 16.06 -107.98
C GLY A 894 -22.26 16.35 -106.47
N ALA A 895 -21.77 17.54 -106.15
CA ALA A 895 -21.34 17.92 -104.80
C ALA A 895 -22.46 18.28 -103.80
N THR A 896 -23.72 17.97 -104.11
CA THR A 896 -24.89 18.16 -103.21
C THR A 896 -25.59 16.86 -102.86
N SER A 897 -25.12 15.72 -103.38
CA SER A 897 -25.70 14.40 -103.16
C SER A 897 -25.17 13.77 -101.86
N PHE A 898 -25.97 13.81 -100.79
CA PHE A 898 -25.68 13.18 -99.50
C PHE A 898 -26.97 12.85 -98.72
N ASP A 899 -26.87 11.92 -97.77
CA ASP A 899 -27.97 11.50 -96.91
C ASP A 899 -27.68 11.90 -95.45
N THR A 900 -28.71 12.37 -94.72
CA THR A 900 -28.60 12.78 -93.30
C THR A 900 -29.45 11.87 -92.42
N SER A 901 -28.95 11.46 -91.26
CA SER A 901 -29.71 10.66 -90.30
C SER A 901 -30.89 11.45 -89.72
N LYS A 902 -32.06 10.83 -89.60
CA LYS A 902 -33.25 11.45 -88.99
C LYS A 902 -33.11 11.64 -87.47
N LEU A 903 -32.27 10.81 -86.84
CA LEU A 903 -31.93 10.89 -85.42
C LEU A 903 -30.47 11.34 -85.27
N ALA A 904 -30.22 12.20 -84.28
CA ALA A 904 -28.88 12.57 -83.86
C ALA A 904 -28.27 11.48 -82.96
N LEU A 905 -26.95 11.30 -83.04
CA LEU A 905 -26.22 10.39 -82.15
C LEU A 905 -26.39 10.84 -80.69
N SER A 906 -26.91 9.96 -79.84
CA SER A 906 -27.21 10.28 -78.45
C SER A 906 -26.93 9.11 -77.52
N ASN A 907 -26.58 9.40 -76.27
CA ASN A 907 -26.15 8.39 -75.30
C ASN A 907 -27.11 7.19 -75.12
N PRO A 908 -28.46 7.34 -75.16
CA PRO A 908 -29.37 6.20 -75.08
C PRO A 908 -29.27 5.17 -76.22
N MET A 909 -28.59 5.50 -77.33
CA MET A 909 -28.31 4.54 -78.41
C MET A 909 -27.25 3.49 -78.02
N TRP A 910 -26.52 3.73 -76.93
CA TRP A 910 -25.55 2.79 -76.35
C TRP A 910 -26.13 2.12 -75.09
N ASN A 911 -26.11 0.79 -75.06
CA ASN A 911 -26.49 0.03 -73.88
C ASN A 911 -25.51 -1.13 -73.64
N ALA A 912 -24.74 -1.05 -72.55
CA ALA A 912 -23.97 -2.16 -71.99
C ALA A 912 -23.05 -2.96 -72.95
N GLY A 913 -22.59 -2.37 -74.06
CA GLY A 913 -21.78 -3.07 -75.08
C GLY A 913 -22.44 -3.16 -76.46
N SER A 914 -23.72 -2.83 -76.58
CA SER A 914 -24.46 -2.83 -77.84
C SER A 914 -24.90 -1.43 -78.28
N CYS A 915 -24.96 -1.26 -79.60
CA CYS A 915 -25.59 -0.14 -80.28
C CYS A 915 -26.90 -0.63 -80.89
N SER A 916 -28.03 -0.10 -80.41
CA SER A 916 -29.36 -0.35 -80.97
C SER A 916 -30.05 0.97 -81.28
N ASN A 917 -30.85 1.04 -82.34
CA ASN A 917 -31.54 2.26 -82.77
C ASN A 917 -30.62 3.44 -83.25
N ILE A 918 -29.38 3.14 -83.64
CA ILE A 918 -28.50 4.10 -84.33
C ILE A 918 -28.74 4.04 -85.85
N ALA A 919 -28.82 5.22 -86.49
CA ALA A 919 -29.11 5.31 -87.92
C ALA A 919 -28.05 4.65 -88.81
N CYS A 920 -26.78 4.64 -88.39
CA CYS A 920 -25.67 4.00 -89.12
C CYS A 920 -25.87 2.50 -89.34
N HIS A 921 -26.55 1.80 -88.43
CA HIS A 921 -26.86 0.37 -88.54
C HIS A 921 -28.34 0.12 -88.90
N MET A 922 -29.05 1.14 -89.41
CA MET A 922 -30.47 1.05 -89.78
C MET A 922 -31.36 0.43 -88.68
N GLY A 923 -31.06 0.74 -87.41
CA GLY A 923 -31.79 0.20 -86.26
C GLY A 923 -31.42 -1.22 -85.84
N LYS A 924 -30.65 -1.97 -86.65
CA LYS A 924 -30.13 -3.28 -86.27
C LYS A 924 -29.25 -3.17 -85.02
N GLN A 925 -29.34 -4.18 -84.14
CA GLN A 925 -28.44 -4.30 -83.01
C GLN A 925 -27.10 -4.83 -83.48
N VAL A 926 -26.03 -4.11 -83.16
CA VAL A 926 -24.64 -4.58 -83.29
C VAL A 926 -23.91 -4.39 -81.96
N ASN A 927 -22.92 -5.22 -81.67
CA ASN A 927 -22.14 -5.16 -80.43
C ASN A 927 -20.72 -4.67 -80.70
N TRP A 928 -20.14 -3.99 -79.71
CA TRP A 928 -18.85 -3.30 -79.81
C TRP A 928 -17.63 -4.21 -80.03
N ASN A 929 -17.81 -5.51 -79.77
CA ASN A 929 -16.81 -6.55 -79.96
C ASN A 929 -17.09 -7.43 -81.18
N ASP A 930 -18.12 -7.16 -81.97
CA ASP A 930 -18.41 -7.92 -83.19
C ASP A 930 -17.25 -7.72 -84.19
N THR A 931 -16.59 -8.81 -84.56
CA THR A 931 -15.42 -8.80 -85.47
C THR A 931 -15.81 -8.87 -86.95
N ALA A 932 -17.09 -9.04 -87.25
CA ALA A 932 -17.64 -9.21 -88.59
C ALA A 932 -18.79 -8.20 -88.82
N VAL A 933 -18.47 -6.90 -88.75
CA VAL A 933 -19.39 -5.85 -89.21
C VAL A 933 -19.31 -5.77 -90.73
N ASP A 934 -20.41 -6.10 -91.39
CA ASP A 934 -20.50 -6.31 -92.84
C ASP A 934 -21.72 -5.57 -93.44
N CYS A 935 -22.07 -5.89 -94.69
CA CYS A 935 -23.24 -5.31 -95.32
C CYS A 935 -24.55 -5.74 -94.66
N GLU A 936 -24.67 -6.97 -94.17
CA GLU A 936 -25.87 -7.46 -93.49
C GLU A 936 -26.06 -6.81 -92.12
N SER A 937 -24.98 -6.32 -91.49
CA SER A 937 -25.02 -5.52 -90.26
C SER A 937 -25.77 -4.19 -90.43
N CYS A 938 -25.97 -3.72 -91.67
CA CYS A 938 -26.65 -2.46 -92.00
C CYS A 938 -27.82 -2.60 -93.00
N HIS A 939 -27.89 -3.68 -93.78
CA HIS A 939 -28.89 -3.87 -94.84
C HIS A 939 -29.72 -5.14 -94.62
N SER A 940 -31.02 -5.11 -94.91
CA SER A 940 -31.88 -6.31 -94.90
C SER A 940 -31.92 -7.04 -96.25
N SER A 941 -31.42 -6.39 -97.29
CA SER A 941 -31.17 -6.94 -98.62
C SER A 941 -30.09 -6.11 -99.33
N LEU A 942 -29.27 -6.77 -100.15
CA LEU A 942 -28.22 -6.18 -100.98
C LEU A 942 -28.73 -5.74 -102.35
#